data_AF-C9PMH6-F1
#
_entry.id   AF-C9PMH6-F1
#
_cell.length_a   1.000
_cell.length_b   1.000
_cell.length_c   1.000
_cell.angle_alpha   90.00
_cell.angle_beta   90.00
_cell.angle_gamma   90.00
#
_symmetry.space_group_name_H-M   'P 1'
#
loop_
_entity.id
_entity.type
_entity.pdbx_description
1 polymer ?
#
loop_
_entity_poly.entity_id
_entity_poly.type
_entity_poly.pdbx_seq_one_letter_code
_entity_poly.pdbx_strand_id
1 'polypeptide(L)'
;MKKKYQRVIIPTLSILLTSCGGGGGGGSTPNSQDYSYGSNSEGGDNSAVSLTSNLSYSSLDNYPSSLPLHSFNTVSSPISSDIYNINPSLKIFSINKDMEYINDEKLVKNIGLIDTEFYLSDTFKDRSGKLRLIEHEQSAELQPNFLSHGTMVVGVLNRYNKTADFYAYNAYHNKNREFRVIATDYDRAHKEGVRIFNNSFGSSAFDYEYTFPVKANIAKYAKEDSIFIWSAGNEGKWHGTPQSLAPKDDDNLRNGWISAAEADYSQGYANTNRRKIYTNNSASNYIGESAKTWGLAAQGTYRLVLKHQGKDEYSYVYTTGTSFAAPRISAAAANVWTNFPWMDNHLVVVTLLSTADKPATFLKGQDGVCETSNLQGCGIPTTAPDAYFGWGLLNERRALKGPALFDKRLLTNKDAKTTDRANYFEKTQGVSGSNSNKDLLVVNFNFRNYKDKNKLTWSNDIKGDAGILKQGTGVLYLNGKNSYSGKTIVDGGILAIGHSLTSSDVIITKNGNLLAEFDTEKHKISSRVEFGNDKQSSLYKVKNEGTLSVYGLGLKINGNYEGDDKSNIVIDIDKSNLEVTGTLKFGNNSKIVADINKLGVNGIPKTETQKRKIITAESITNHEKVTYVKSDNINGYIDISGFYVVDGKDINVEYKRNLTTYVLKEAKYTPKSAMNTAENIDRVFNTLSNNQSHPLAPQAARLFKVDPTRLSVVIDSLSGELYASSQSAVVNQNLVANKLLSERMMSVNNGTKGGFWVDGIYVNSNIKQNGYASAKMKMTGSQAGIDSKVSDKLSLGIALNQSFGNADFNREAGKSKTKSLGAFVYGSYDFDKAYLSTMVGFNHARSNVNRVIFDKYTTSKFRSNIYNIYVELGKNIKFNKVIINPFIANSHTHIHRGNFKENTIFGIDAKSKKYSMNSFITGMRSEIQFDKLTLNSNLSHAYTPKRNNFGFEAKFTGFDDIIYINGVEQDKHITWLGFGASYSFFEEFSLQMGYNLSIRNGKKDNDVFNLGASYRF
;
A
#
# COMPACT_ATOMS: atom_id res chain seq x y z
N MET A 1 -12.79 54.51 -56.89
CA MET A 1 -14.15 54.98 -57.22
C MET A 1 -15.19 53.94 -56.78
N LYS A 2 -16.31 54.42 -56.19
CA LYS A 2 -17.64 53.77 -55.96
C LYS A 2 -17.71 52.61 -54.93
N LYS A 3 -18.32 52.79 -53.73
CA LYS A 3 -19.78 52.73 -53.35
C LYS A 3 -20.42 51.37 -53.73
N LYS A 4 -21.19 50.64 -52.90
CA LYS A 4 -22.24 51.04 -51.93
C LYS A 4 -22.77 49.79 -51.13
N TYR A 5 -23.03 49.97 -49.83
CA TYR A 5 -24.15 49.51 -48.96
C TYR A 5 -24.91 48.15 -49.07
N GLN A 6 -25.13 47.60 -47.86
CA GLN A 6 -26.34 46.95 -47.27
C GLN A 6 -26.82 45.54 -47.70
N ARG A 7 -26.86 44.62 -46.72
CA ARG A 7 -28.12 44.23 -46.01
C ARG A 7 -27.83 43.42 -44.73
N VAL A 8 -28.60 43.75 -43.70
CA VAL A 8 -28.71 43.12 -42.38
C VAL A 8 -29.76 42.02 -42.44
N ILE A 9 -29.52 40.86 -41.82
CA ILE A 9 -30.53 39.86 -41.50
C ILE A 9 -30.42 39.55 -40.00
N ILE A 10 -31.53 39.81 -39.29
CA ILE A 10 -31.80 39.37 -37.92
C ILE A 10 -32.17 37.88 -37.97
N PRO A 11 -31.77 37.05 -36.98
CA PRO A 11 -32.57 35.90 -36.64
C PRO A 11 -33.11 35.98 -35.20
N THR A 12 -34.38 35.64 -35.15
CA THR A 12 -35.29 35.46 -34.04
C THR A 12 -34.90 34.32 -33.10
N LEU A 13 -35.32 34.50 -31.86
CA LEU A 13 -35.31 33.60 -30.71
C LEU A 13 -35.95 32.23 -31.01
N SER A 14 -35.32 31.13 -30.58
CA SER A 14 -35.98 29.83 -30.35
C SER A 14 -35.19 29.01 -29.31
N ILE A 15 -35.88 28.65 -28.22
CA ILE A 15 -35.43 27.79 -27.13
C ILE A 15 -35.74 26.34 -27.51
N LEU A 16 -34.79 25.40 -27.33
CA LEU A 16 -35.04 24.02 -26.86
C LEU A 16 -33.76 23.26 -26.53
N LEU A 17 -33.90 22.35 -25.56
CA LEU A 17 -32.94 21.51 -24.86
C LEU A 17 -32.36 20.36 -25.73
N THR A 18 -31.33 19.69 -25.19
CA THR A 18 -30.62 18.44 -25.59
C THR A 18 -29.29 18.69 -26.32
N SER A 19 -28.21 17.91 -26.17
CA SER A 19 -27.76 16.88 -25.21
C SER A 19 -26.23 16.72 -25.40
N CYS A 20 -25.62 15.85 -24.61
CA CYS A 20 -24.20 15.46 -24.60
C CYS A 20 -23.54 15.26 -25.98
N GLY A 21 -22.24 15.56 -26.09
CA GLY A 21 -21.40 15.04 -27.18
C GLY A 21 -19.97 15.57 -27.23
N GLY A 22 -19.04 14.82 -26.63
CA GLY A 22 -17.68 14.57 -27.14
C GLY A 22 -16.77 15.74 -27.52
N GLY A 23 -15.89 16.14 -26.60
CA GLY A 23 -14.66 16.84 -26.93
C GLY A 23 -13.66 15.92 -27.66
N GLY A 24 -13.01 16.48 -28.68
CA GLY A 24 -11.90 15.85 -29.40
C GLY A 24 -10.57 15.91 -28.65
N GLY A 25 -9.54 15.30 -29.26
CA GLY A 25 -8.17 15.37 -28.79
C GLY A 25 -7.21 14.50 -29.60
N GLY A 26 -7.00 14.85 -30.87
CA GLY A 26 -5.85 14.41 -31.65
C GLY A 26 -4.61 15.21 -31.26
N GLY A 27 -3.46 14.54 -31.14
CA GLY A 27 -2.23 15.07 -30.59
C GLY A 27 -1.37 15.90 -31.55
N SER A 28 -0.34 16.52 -30.97
CA SER A 28 0.93 16.85 -31.61
C SER A 28 1.91 17.37 -30.55
N THR A 29 3.01 16.65 -30.36
CA THR A 29 4.32 17.15 -29.94
C THR A 29 4.99 17.80 -31.17
N PRO A 30 6.00 18.69 -31.02
CA PRO A 30 7.39 18.22 -30.83
C PRO A 30 8.34 19.11 -30.00
N ASN A 31 9.34 18.40 -29.45
CA ASN A 31 10.77 18.66 -29.29
C ASN A 31 11.38 19.80 -28.41
N SER A 32 12.17 19.26 -27.48
CA SER A 32 13.42 19.66 -26.83
C SER A 32 14.45 20.48 -27.61
N GLN A 33 15.16 21.35 -26.89
CA GLN A 33 16.61 21.55 -27.04
C GLN A 33 17.29 21.71 -25.67
N ASP A 34 18.44 21.04 -25.56
CA ASP A 34 19.46 21.07 -24.53
C ASP A 34 20.10 22.46 -24.34
N TYR A 35 20.67 22.71 -23.15
CA TYR A 35 21.99 23.35 -23.02
C TYR A 35 22.71 22.90 -21.74
N SER A 36 24.00 22.59 -21.92
CA SER A 36 25.01 22.13 -20.95
C SER A 36 26.10 23.22 -20.76
N TYR A 37 26.97 23.00 -19.76
CA TYR A 37 28.21 23.70 -19.37
C TYR A 37 28.02 24.87 -18.40
N GLY A 38 28.87 25.08 -17.39
CA GLY A 38 30.15 24.49 -17.02
C GLY A 38 30.78 25.36 -15.91
N SER A 39 31.65 24.76 -15.10
CA SER A 39 32.43 25.33 -14.00
C SER A 39 33.36 26.47 -14.41
N ASN A 40 33.63 27.42 -13.49
CA ASN A 40 34.99 27.87 -13.15
C ASN A 40 35.03 28.76 -11.89
N SER A 41 36.14 28.60 -11.17
CA SER A 41 36.57 29.17 -9.90
C SER A 41 37.43 30.44 -10.06
N GLU A 42 37.85 31.00 -8.90
CA GLU A 42 38.83 32.09 -8.65
C GLU A 42 38.23 33.52 -8.67
N GLY A 43 38.52 34.45 -7.75
CA GLY A 43 39.52 34.57 -6.67
C GLY A 43 39.93 36.06 -6.54
N GLY A 44 40.16 36.57 -5.33
CA GLY A 44 40.74 37.92 -5.04
C GLY A 44 39.73 38.93 -4.48
N ASP A 45 39.56 39.18 -3.17
CA ASP A 45 40.46 39.65 -2.09
C ASP A 45 40.59 41.19 -2.00
N ASN A 46 40.07 41.80 -0.92
CA ASN A 46 40.80 42.71 -0.01
C ASN A 46 39.93 43.51 1.01
N SER A 47 40.31 43.33 2.29
CA SER A 47 40.45 44.30 3.40
C SER A 47 39.26 44.98 4.12
N ALA A 48 39.02 44.46 5.34
CA ALA A 48 39.08 45.10 6.67
C ALA A 48 38.33 46.42 6.99
N VAL A 49 37.47 46.39 8.04
CA VAL A 49 37.52 47.24 9.26
C VAL A 49 36.75 46.54 10.40
N SER A 50 37.41 46.41 11.56
CA SER A 50 36.85 46.00 12.87
C SER A 50 36.26 47.20 13.61
N LEU A 51 35.14 47.03 14.34
CA LEU A 51 34.78 47.87 15.50
C LEU A 51 33.99 47.05 16.54
N THR A 52 34.53 47.04 17.75
CA THR A 52 34.03 46.48 19.01
C THR A 52 33.05 47.42 19.71
N SER A 53 32.08 46.89 20.47
CA SER A 53 31.66 47.49 21.75
C SER A 53 30.83 46.54 22.61
N ASN A 54 31.35 46.27 23.81
CA ASN A 54 30.63 45.81 24.99
C ASN A 54 29.53 46.78 25.41
N LEU A 55 28.51 46.30 26.15
CA LEU A 55 28.03 46.96 27.37
C LEU A 55 27.11 46.04 28.19
N SER A 56 27.51 45.89 29.45
CA SER A 56 26.84 45.30 30.61
C SER A 56 25.76 46.21 31.20
N TYR A 57 24.77 45.65 31.88
CA TYR A 57 24.09 46.31 33.01
C TYR A 57 23.54 45.30 34.02
N SER A 58 23.71 45.59 35.31
CA SER A 58 23.35 44.77 36.47
C SER A 58 22.53 45.58 37.49
N SER A 59 21.65 44.87 38.23
CA SER A 59 21.09 45.14 39.58
C SER A 59 20.07 46.30 39.74
N LEU A 60 19.08 46.32 40.65
CA LEU A 60 18.82 45.66 41.95
C LEU A 60 17.35 45.94 42.39
N ASP A 61 16.78 45.10 43.29
CA ASP A 61 15.85 45.39 44.43
C ASP A 61 14.92 44.17 44.72
N ASN A 62 15.15 43.31 45.75
CA ASN A 62 14.80 43.36 47.21
C ASN A 62 13.27 43.50 47.49
N TYR A 63 12.52 42.75 48.34
CA TYR A 63 12.66 41.89 49.56
C TYR A 63 11.25 41.21 49.81
N PRO A 64 10.91 40.52 50.94
CA PRO A 64 11.53 39.46 51.75
C PRO A 64 10.64 38.18 51.92
N SER A 65 11.23 37.21 52.62
CA SER A 65 10.81 35.86 53.05
C SER A 65 9.73 35.71 54.14
N SER A 66 8.98 34.59 54.12
CA SER A 66 8.71 33.76 55.33
C SER A 66 8.25 32.32 54.98
N LEU A 67 8.86 31.34 55.66
CA LEU A 67 8.55 29.90 55.69
C LEU A 67 7.44 29.58 56.71
N PRO A 68 6.85 28.37 56.70
CA PRO A 68 7.29 27.39 57.70
C PRO A 68 7.50 25.96 57.18
N LEU A 69 8.37 25.26 57.91
CA LEU A 69 8.77 23.86 57.79
C LEU A 69 7.61 22.86 57.95
N HIS A 70 7.67 21.76 57.20
CA HIS A 70 7.32 20.43 57.69
C HIS A 70 8.30 19.36 57.16
N SER A 71 8.38 18.29 57.92
CA SER A 71 9.56 17.45 58.19
C SER A 71 9.51 16.06 57.53
N PHE A 72 10.69 15.41 57.47
CA PHE A 72 10.98 13.97 57.31
C PHE A 72 10.79 13.32 55.93
N ASN A 73 11.89 12.93 55.28
CA ASN A 73 12.44 11.57 55.39
C ASN A 73 13.62 11.36 54.43
N THR A 74 14.56 10.54 54.87
CA THR A 74 15.75 10.05 54.15
C THR A 74 15.39 9.49 52.77
N VAL A 75 15.86 10.13 51.70
CA VAL A 75 15.82 9.56 50.35
C VAL A 75 17.23 9.04 50.02
N SER A 76 17.30 7.74 49.79
CA SER A 76 18.43 7.02 49.19
C SER A 76 18.92 7.75 47.94
N SER A 77 20.25 7.82 47.77
CA SER A 77 20.92 8.40 46.61
C SER A 77 20.25 8.00 45.29
N PRO A 78 20.00 8.92 44.35
CA PRO A 78 19.47 8.57 43.05
C PRO A 78 20.52 7.75 42.28
N ILE A 79 20.12 6.55 41.87
CA ILE A 79 20.84 5.70 40.92
C ILE A 79 21.11 6.53 39.65
N SER A 80 22.37 6.61 39.22
CA SER A 80 22.76 7.40 38.05
C SER A 80 22.19 6.77 36.76
N SER A 81 21.27 7.46 36.08
CA SER A 81 20.88 7.12 34.72
C SER A 81 21.68 7.99 33.74
N ASP A 82 22.54 7.38 32.93
CA ASP A 82 23.20 8.08 31.83
C ASP A 82 22.17 8.35 30.72
N ILE A 83 21.94 9.63 30.42
CA ILE A 83 21.04 10.06 29.34
C ILE A 83 21.86 10.27 28.07
N TYR A 84 21.45 9.64 26.97
CA TYR A 84 22.17 9.69 25.70
C TYR A 84 21.43 10.49 24.63
N ASN A 85 22.20 11.33 23.91
CA ASN A 85 21.71 12.11 22.78
C ASN A 85 21.39 11.21 21.56
N ILE A 86 20.45 11.66 20.74
CA ILE A 86 19.98 10.93 19.57
C ILE A 86 20.60 11.54 18.31
N ASN A 87 21.27 10.70 17.54
CA ASN A 87 21.88 11.10 16.28
C ASN A 87 20.91 11.07 15.09
N PRO A 88 21.22 11.80 13.99
CA PRO A 88 20.38 11.88 12.80
C PRO A 88 20.07 10.53 12.17
N SER A 89 19.04 10.51 11.33
CA SER A 89 18.35 9.28 10.98
C SER A 89 19.18 8.29 10.16
N LEU A 90 18.94 7.00 10.39
CA LEU A 90 19.56 5.90 9.64
C LEU A 90 18.50 5.22 8.76
N LYS A 91 18.84 5.02 7.48
CA LYS A 91 18.07 4.14 6.60
C LYS A 91 18.23 2.70 7.07
N ILE A 92 17.20 2.19 7.71
CA ILE A 92 17.15 0.80 8.19
C ILE A 92 17.06 -0.18 7.01
N PHE A 93 16.50 0.28 5.89
CA PHE A 93 16.34 -0.50 4.67
C PHE A 93 16.50 0.38 3.43
N SER A 94 17.70 0.39 2.83
CA SER A 94 17.83 0.81 1.44
C SER A 94 17.81 -0.43 0.56
N ILE A 95 16.64 -0.72 -0.04
CA ILE A 95 16.63 -1.49 -1.28
C ILE A 95 17.41 -0.62 -2.26
N ASN A 96 18.64 -1.03 -2.60
CA ASN A 96 19.46 -0.26 -3.52
C ASN A 96 18.65 -0.08 -4.82
N LYS A 97 18.53 1.15 -5.34
CA LYS A 97 17.72 1.41 -6.55
C LYS A 97 18.24 0.64 -7.77
N ASP A 98 19.49 0.18 -7.70
CA ASP A 98 20.17 -0.62 -8.70
C ASP A 98 20.02 -2.14 -8.51
N MET A 99 19.19 -2.61 -7.57
CA MET A 99 18.92 -4.05 -7.44
C MET A 99 18.06 -4.52 -8.61
N GLU A 100 18.63 -5.43 -9.40
CA GLU A 100 17.97 -6.07 -10.53
C GLU A 100 16.65 -6.72 -10.10
N TYR A 101 15.54 -6.21 -10.62
CA TYR A 101 14.22 -6.76 -10.33
C TYR A 101 14.03 -8.05 -11.13
N ILE A 102 14.05 -9.19 -10.45
CA ILE A 102 13.80 -10.48 -11.09
C ILE A 102 12.35 -10.91 -10.81
N ASN A 103 11.57 -11.07 -11.88
CA ASN A 103 10.14 -11.34 -11.85
C ASN A 103 9.81 -12.79 -12.26
N ASP A 104 9.96 -13.73 -11.36
CA ASP A 104 9.67 -15.17 -11.56
C ASP A 104 8.61 -15.71 -10.59
N GLU A 105 7.84 -14.84 -9.92
CA GLU A 105 6.81 -15.25 -8.95
C GLU A 105 5.81 -16.26 -9.55
N LYS A 106 5.56 -16.11 -10.85
CA LYS A 106 4.65 -16.93 -11.65
C LYS A 106 5.36 -18.01 -12.49
N LEU A 107 6.67 -18.19 -12.34
CA LEU A 107 7.43 -19.17 -13.09
C LEU A 107 6.97 -20.58 -12.72
N VAL A 108 6.60 -21.36 -13.74
CA VAL A 108 6.25 -22.78 -13.64
C VAL A 108 7.39 -23.59 -14.22
N LYS A 109 7.73 -24.73 -13.59
CA LYS A 109 8.76 -25.64 -14.08
C LYS A 109 8.12 -26.81 -14.83
N ASN A 110 8.38 -26.87 -16.13
CA ASN A 110 7.88 -27.92 -17.01
C ASN A 110 8.64 -29.24 -16.83
N ILE A 111 7.99 -30.35 -17.18
CA ILE A 111 8.52 -31.70 -16.97
C ILE A 111 8.79 -32.34 -18.33
N GLY A 112 10.02 -32.83 -18.52
CA GLY A 112 10.44 -33.63 -19.66
C GLY A 112 10.22 -35.11 -19.40
N LEU A 113 9.76 -35.82 -20.42
CA LEU A 113 9.45 -37.23 -20.42
C LEU A 113 10.19 -37.89 -21.57
N ILE A 114 10.93 -38.94 -21.28
CA ILE A 114 11.53 -39.81 -22.30
C ILE A 114 10.96 -41.20 -22.11
N ASP A 115 10.07 -41.62 -23.01
CA ASP A 115 9.30 -42.86 -22.90
C ASP A 115 8.90 -43.39 -24.30
N THR A 116 8.24 -44.54 -24.40
CA THR A 116 8.01 -45.23 -25.69
C THR A 116 6.86 -44.66 -26.52
N GLU A 117 5.65 -44.49 -25.96
CA GLU A 117 4.49 -43.97 -26.70
C GLU A 117 3.57 -43.07 -25.84
N PHE A 118 3.06 -42.00 -26.45
CA PHE A 118 2.17 -41.03 -25.82
C PHE A 118 0.86 -40.86 -26.61
N TYR A 119 -0.27 -41.19 -25.98
CA TYR A 119 -1.60 -40.97 -26.52
C TYR A 119 -2.14 -39.62 -26.06
N LEU A 120 -2.50 -38.76 -27.00
CA LEU A 120 -3.07 -37.45 -26.74
C LEU A 120 -4.51 -37.61 -26.19
N SER A 121 -4.69 -37.32 -24.89
CA SER A 121 -5.97 -37.41 -24.19
C SER A 121 -6.48 -36.03 -23.79
N ASP A 122 -7.79 -35.81 -23.92
CA ASP A 122 -8.45 -34.59 -23.44
C ASP A 122 -8.36 -34.44 -21.91
N THR A 123 -8.05 -35.51 -21.16
CA THR A 123 -7.73 -35.45 -19.72
C THR A 123 -6.51 -34.58 -19.41
N PHE A 124 -5.61 -34.37 -20.38
CA PHE A 124 -4.38 -33.59 -20.19
C PHE A 124 -4.55 -32.11 -20.55
N LYS A 125 -5.77 -31.66 -20.88
CA LYS A 125 -6.07 -30.25 -21.11
C LYS A 125 -6.09 -29.47 -19.79
N ASP A 126 -5.59 -28.24 -19.83
CA ASP A 126 -5.71 -27.30 -18.73
C ASP A 126 -7.12 -26.67 -18.67
N ARG A 127 -7.34 -25.74 -17.72
CA ARG A 127 -8.63 -25.06 -17.55
C ARG A 127 -9.03 -24.16 -18.73
N SER A 128 -8.08 -23.78 -19.59
CA SER A 128 -8.34 -23.02 -20.81
C SER A 128 -8.66 -23.91 -22.01
N GLY A 129 -8.52 -25.23 -21.87
CA GLY A 129 -8.68 -26.21 -22.94
C GLY A 129 -7.40 -26.49 -23.72
N LYS A 130 -6.27 -25.88 -23.37
CA LYS A 130 -4.95 -26.13 -24.00
C LYS A 130 -4.42 -27.48 -23.53
N LEU A 131 -3.99 -28.32 -24.47
CA LEU A 131 -3.33 -29.58 -24.13
C LEU A 131 -1.96 -29.30 -23.49
N ARG A 132 -1.71 -29.88 -22.31
CA ARG A 132 -0.43 -29.72 -21.60
C ARG A 132 0.63 -30.74 -22.02
N LEU A 133 0.23 -31.84 -22.65
CA LEU A 133 1.15 -32.80 -23.26
C LEU A 133 1.60 -32.28 -24.63
N ILE A 134 2.89 -31.96 -24.75
CA ILE A 134 3.54 -31.44 -25.95
C ILE A 134 4.47 -32.53 -26.47
N GLU A 135 4.11 -33.13 -27.59
CA GLU A 135 4.90 -34.18 -28.23
C GLU A 135 5.83 -33.57 -29.30
N HIS A 136 7.12 -33.92 -29.28
CA HIS A 136 8.10 -33.35 -30.20
C HIS A 136 8.43 -34.23 -31.41
N GLU A 137 8.41 -35.56 -31.30
CA GLU A 137 8.65 -36.47 -32.43
C GLU A 137 7.98 -37.83 -32.21
N GLN A 138 6.85 -38.09 -32.87
CA GLN A 138 6.27 -39.44 -32.90
C GLN A 138 6.90 -40.25 -34.03
N SER A 139 7.49 -41.40 -33.70
CA SER A 139 7.83 -42.38 -34.74
C SER A 139 6.54 -42.83 -35.41
N ALA A 140 6.43 -42.69 -36.73
CA ALA A 140 5.27 -43.15 -37.49
C ALA A 140 5.03 -44.68 -37.39
N GLU A 141 6.01 -45.43 -36.88
CA GLU A 141 5.93 -46.88 -36.65
C GLU A 141 5.21 -47.25 -35.35
N LEU A 142 4.96 -46.30 -34.43
CA LEU A 142 4.32 -46.53 -33.14
C LEU A 142 2.84 -46.12 -33.18
N GLN A 143 1.94 -47.00 -32.71
CA GLN A 143 0.50 -46.75 -32.63
C GLN A 143 0.10 -46.54 -31.15
N PRO A 144 0.14 -45.30 -30.63
CA PRO A 144 -0.11 -45.04 -29.22
C PRO A 144 -1.56 -45.37 -28.84
N ASN A 145 -1.78 -45.86 -27.62
CA ASN A 145 -3.10 -46.05 -27.07
C ASN A 145 -3.11 -45.72 -25.56
N PHE A 146 -4.26 -45.89 -24.91
CA PHE A 146 -4.43 -45.56 -23.50
C PHE A 146 -3.62 -46.46 -22.55
N LEU A 147 -3.19 -47.65 -23.00
CA LEU A 147 -2.32 -48.58 -22.28
C LEU A 147 -0.83 -48.38 -22.59
N SER A 148 -0.48 -47.44 -23.48
CA SER A 148 0.92 -47.09 -23.74
C SER A 148 1.60 -46.62 -22.45
N HIS A 149 2.85 -47.02 -22.27
CA HIS A 149 3.58 -46.77 -21.02
C HIS A 149 3.73 -45.27 -20.74
N GLY A 150 4.21 -44.51 -21.72
CA GLY A 150 4.33 -43.04 -21.62
C GLY A 150 3.00 -42.33 -21.34
N THR A 151 1.89 -42.76 -21.95
CA THR A 151 0.54 -42.25 -21.64
C THR A 151 0.18 -42.43 -20.17
N MET A 152 0.46 -43.60 -19.59
CA MET A 152 0.15 -43.87 -18.18
C MET A 152 1.03 -43.04 -17.24
N VAL A 153 2.31 -42.82 -17.59
CA VAL A 153 3.22 -41.92 -16.86
C VAL A 153 2.67 -40.49 -16.84
N VAL A 154 2.25 -39.96 -18.00
CA VAL A 154 1.57 -38.65 -18.12
C VAL A 154 0.28 -38.64 -17.31
N GLY A 155 -0.48 -39.74 -17.28
CA GLY A 155 -1.68 -39.87 -16.48
C GLY A 155 -1.45 -39.67 -14.98
N VAL A 156 -0.35 -40.23 -14.44
CA VAL A 156 0.04 -40.00 -13.04
C VAL A 156 0.48 -38.55 -12.82
N LEU A 157 1.32 -37.99 -13.70
CA LEU A 157 1.74 -36.59 -13.63
C LEU A 157 0.54 -35.63 -13.63
N ASN A 158 -0.37 -35.81 -14.59
CA ASN A 158 -1.56 -34.99 -14.74
C ASN A 158 -2.50 -35.08 -13.53
N ARG A 159 -2.54 -36.22 -12.84
CA ARG A 159 -3.33 -36.38 -11.62
C ARG A 159 -2.85 -35.43 -10.52
N TYR A 160 -1.54 -35.29 -10.35
CA TYR A 160 -0.93 -34.61 -9.20
C TYR A 160 -0.31 -33.23 -9.50
N ASN A 161 -0.07 -32.90 -10.77
CA ASN A 161 0.38 -31.58 -11.19
C ASN A 161 -0.61 -30.98 -12.20
N LYS A 162 -1.10 -29.78 -11.90
CA LYS A 162 -2.10 -29.05 -12.70
C LYS A 162 -1.56 -27.82 -13.42
N THR A 163 -0.26 -27.54 -13.30
CA THR A 163 0.35 -26.28 -13.76
C THR A 163 1.41 -26.48 -14.84
N ALA A 164 2.24 -27.51 -14.73
CA ALA A 164 3.34 -27.76 -15.66
C ALA A 164 2.83 -28.30 -17.01
N ASP A 165 3.49 -27.88 -18.09
CA ASP A 165 3.42 -28.54 -19.38
C ASP A 165 4.38 -29.75 -19.37
N PHE A 166 4.03 -30.79 -20.12
CA PHE A 166 4.73 -32.07 -20.22
C PHE A 166 5.34 -32.22 -21.61
N TYR A 167 6.67 -32.17 -21.70
CA TYR A 167 7.42 -32.26 -22.95
C TYR A 167 7.82 -33.70 -23.18
N ALA A 168 7.18 -34.36 -24.14
CA ALA A 168 7.34 -35.78 -24.42
C ALA A 168 8.24 -36.04 -25.62
N TYR A 169 9.23 -36.91 -25.41
CA TYR A 169 10.20 -37.37 -26.40
C TYR A 169 10.17 -38.89 -26.45
N ASN A 170 10.02 -39.44 -27.66
CA ASN A 170 9.89 -40.88 -27.83
C ASN A 170 11.27 -41.57 -27.83
N ALA A 171 11.44 -42.57 -26.96
CA ALA A 171 12.59 -43.46 -26.99
C ALA A 171 12.47 -44.44 -28.15
N TYR A 172 13.54 -44.63 -28.92
CA TYR A 172 13.53 -45.51 -30.10
C TYR A 172 13.61 -46.99 -29.69
N HIS A 173 12.84 -47.84 -30.36
CA HIS A 173 13.00 -49.30 -30.32
C HIS A 173 13.72 -49.77 -31.58
N ASN A 174 14.82 -50.49 -31.44
CA ASN A 174 15.38 -51.23 -32.59
C ASN A 174 14.47 -52.42 -32.95
N LYS A 175 14.80 -53.14 -34.03
CA LYS A 175 14.06 -54.35 -34.49
C LYS A 175 13.90 -55.43 -33.39
N ASN A 176 14.69 -55.37 -32.31
CA ASN A 176 14.65 -56.28 -31.16
C ASN A 176 13.84 -55.74 -29.96
N ARG A 177 13.15 -54.59 -30.10
CA ARG A 177 12.39 -53.91 -29.03
C ARG A 177 13.23 -53.47 -27.84
N GLU A 178 14.53 -53.22 -28.01
CA GLU A 178 15.37 -52.64 -26.95
C GLU A 178 15.07 -51.14 -26.79
N PHE A 179 14.83 -50.69 -25.56
CA PHE A 179 14.60 -49.28 -25.24
C PHE A 179 15.90 -48.48 -25.40
N ARG A 180 15.99 -47.58 -26.39
CA ARG A 180 17.16 -46.71 -26.60
C ARG A 180 16.82 -45.24 -26.44
N VAL A 181 17.45 -44.65 -25.43
CA VAL A 181 17.37 -43.22 -25.13
C VAL A 181 18.30 -42.44 -26.05
N ILE A 182 17.77 -41.39 -26.69
CA ILE A 182 18.57 -40.47 -27.50
C ILE A 182 19.04 -39.34 -26.59
N ALA A 183 20.35 -39.27 -26.33
CA ALA A 183 20.91 -38.32 -25.37
C ALA A 183 20.62 -36.84 -25.74
N THR A 184 20.50 -36.52 -27.03
CA THR A 184 20.18 -35.17 -27.51
C THR A 184 18.77 -34.72 -27.15
N ASP A 185 17.87 -35.61 -26.75
CA ASP A 185 16.50 -35.25 -26.37
C ASP A 185 16.46 -34.49 -25.06
N TYR A 186 17.36 -34.82 -24.13
CA TYR A 186 17.57 -34.01 -22.94
C TYR A 186 18.07 -32.60 -23.29
N ASP A 187 18.94 -32.46 -24.30
CA ASP A 187 19.41 -31.14 -24.74
C ASP A 187 18.28 -30.34 -25.40
N ARG A 188 17.43 -30.99 -26.20
CA ARG A 188 16.25 -30.38 -26.83
C ARG A 188 15.27 -29.89 -25.77
N ALA A 189 14.91 -30.75 -24.83
CA ALA A 189 14.05 -30.40 -23.70
C ALA A 189 14.63 -29.26 -22.84
N HIS A 190 15.93 -29.33 -22.52
CA HIS A 190 16.60 -28.31 -21.71
C HIS A 190 16.58 -26.94 -22.42
N LYS A 191 16.77 -26.90 -23.74
CA LYS A 191 16.65 -25.68 -24.56
C LYS A 191 15.23 -25.08 -24.53
N GLU A 192 14.20 -25.92 -24.47
CA GLU A 192 12.80 -25.50 -24.27
C GLU A 192 12.49 -25.05 -22.82
N GLY A 193 13.49 -24.98 -21.95
CA GLY A 193 13.33 -24.54 -20.56
C GLY A 193 12.90 -25.64 -19.59
N VAL A 194 12.85 -26.90 -20.00
CA VAL A 194 12.60 -28.04 -19.11
C VAL A 194 13.76 -28.20 -18.14
N ARG A 195 13.45 -28.37 -16.85
CA ARG A 195 14.43 -28.59 -15.77
C ARG A 195 14.09 -29.78 -14.88
N ILE A 196 12.98 -30.45 -15.11
CA ILE A 196 12.59 -31.66 -14.37
C ILE A 196 12.45 -32.78 -15.39
N PHE A 197 13.19 -33.86 -15.20
CA PHE A 197 13.23 -35.00 -16.10
C PHE A 197 12.74 -36.23 -15.36
N ASN A 198 11.61 -36.74 -15.82
CA ASN A 198 11.07 -38.00 -15.37
C ASN A 198 11.67 -39.14 -16.21
N ASN A 199 12.37 -40.06 -15.55
CA ASN A 199 12.92 -41.26 -16.16
C ASN A 199 12.25 -42.49 -15.54
N SER A 200 11.05 -42.79 -16.02
CA SER A 200 10.25 -43.95 -15.63
C SER A 200 10.73 -45.29 -16.21
N PHE A 201 11.96 -45.33 -16.72
CA PHE A 201 12.61 -46.49 -17.31
C PHE A 201 14.00 -46.71 -16.67
N GLY A 202 14.57 -47.90 -16.88
CA GLY A 202 15.91 -48.23 -16.44
C GLY A 202 16.37 -49.57 -17.02
N SER A 203 17.68 -49.84 -16.94
CA SER A 203 18.19 -51.18 -17.23
C SER A 203 17.93 -52.13 -16.05
N SER A 204 17.92 -53.43 -16.30
CA SER A 204 17.76 -54.43 -15.24
C SER A 204 18.84 -54.32 -14.16
N ALA A 205 18.43 -54.40 -12.90
CA ALA A 205 19.34 -54.47 -11.76
C ALA A 205 19.93 -55.90 -11.62
N PHE A 206 21.23 -55.98 -11.32
CA PHE A 206 21.94 -57.23 -11.01
C PHE A 206 21.79 -57.62 -9.52
N ASP A 207 22.45 -58.69 -9.08
CA ASP A 207 22.44 -59.12 -7.67
C ASP A 207 23.36 -58.29 -6.76
N TYR A 208 24.14 -57.37 -7.33
CA TYR A 208 25.02 -56.44 -6.62
C TYR A 208 24.87 -55.02 -7.19
N GLU A 209 25.20 -54.02 -6.37
CA GLU A 209 25.14 -52.62 -6.78
C GLU A 209 26.21 -52.30 -7.82
N TYR A 210 25.78 -51.82 -8.99
CA TYR A 210 26.64 -51.40 -10.09
C TYR A 210 26.05 -50.13 -10.74
N THR A 211 26.88 -49.32 -11.39
CA THR A 211 26.54 -48.03 -12.01
C THR A 211 26.94 -48.00 -13.47
N PHE A 212 26.22 -47.24 -14.30
CA PHE A 212 26.64 -46.94 -15.68
C PHE A 212 27.14 -45.50 -15.79
N PRO A 213 28.15 -45.23 -16.65
CA PRO A 213 28.54 -43.86 -16.96
C PRO A 213 27.36 -43.05 -17.48
N VAL A 214 26.96 -42.02 -16.74
CA VAL A 214 25.93 -41.08 -17.16
C VAL A 214 26.45 -40.24 -18.32
N LYS A 215 25.60 -39.95 -19.31
CA LYS A 215 25.97 -39.08 -20.43
C LYS A 215 26.36 -37.68 -19.92
N ALA A 216 27.37 -37.07 -20.53
CA ALA A 216 27.98 -35.84 -20.03
C ALA A 216 26.99 -34.67 -19.87
N ASN A 217 26.03 -34.54 -20.79
CA ASN A 217 24.99 -33.52 -20.73
C ASN A 217 24.04 -33.72 -19.54
N ILE A 218 23.53 -34.94 -19.33
CA ILE A 218 22.67 -35.30 -18.18
C ILE A 218 23.40 -35.03 -16.86
N ALA A 219 24.66 -35.47 -16.75
CA ALA A 219 25.47 -35.24 -15.56
C ALA A 219 25.69 -33.75 -15.29
N LYS A 220 25.95 -32.95 -16.33
CA LYS A 220 26.06 -31.50 -16.23
C LYS A 220 24.77 -30.87 -15.72
N TYR A 221 23.63 -31.17 -16.35
CA TYR A 221 22.34 -30.59 -15.98
C TYR A 221 21.93 -30.93 -14.54
N ALA A 222 22.16 -32.17 -14.10
CA ALA A 222 21.87 -32.58 -12.73
C ALA A 222 22.69 -31.78 -11.69
N LYS A 223 23.96 -31.47 -12.00
CA LYS A 223 24.84 -30.69 -11.11
C LYS A 223 24.46 -29.21 -11.06
N GLU A 224 24.01 -28.65 -12.19
CA GLU A 224 23.83 -27.22 -12.38
C GLU A 224 22.41 -26.76 -12.02
N ASP A 225 21.39 -27.22 -12.76
CA ASP A 225 20.08 -26.56 -12.79
C ASP A 225 18.86 -27.46 -13.00
N SER A 226 19.03 -28.78 -13.09
CA SER A 226 17.96 -29.73 -13.42
C SER A 226 17.81 -30.85 -12.39
N ILE A 227 16.62 -31.45 -12.32
CA ILE A 227 16.30 -32.59 -11.44
C ILE A 227 15.91 -33.79 -12.29
N PHE A 228 16.52 -34.94 -12.03
CA PHE A 228 16.27 -36.22 -12.66
C PHE A 228 15.72 -37.20 -11.64
N ILE A 229 14.54 -37.74 -11.92
CA ILE A 229 13.89 -38.75 -11.08
C ILE A 229 13.96 -40.08 -11.81
N TRP A 230 14.65 -41.06 -11.24
CA TRP A 230 14.91 -42.36 -11.85
C TRP A 230 14.21 -43.48 -11.11
N SER A 231 13.50 -44.35 -11.83
CA SER A 231 12.89 -45.54 -11.23
C SER A 231 13.97 -46.51 -10.70
N ALA A 232 13.70 -47.09 -9.53
CA ALA A 232 14.58 -48.05 -8.90
C ALA A 232 14.57 -49.42 -9.61
N GLY A 233 13.56 -49.72 -10.43
CA GLY A 233 13.42 -50.99 -11.16
C GLY A 233 12.42 -51.95 -10.52
N ASN A 234 12.08 -53.03 -11.24
CA ASN A 234 10.98 -53.95 -10.90
C ASN A 234 11.40 -55.43 -10.80
N GLU A 235 12.70 -55.68 -10.58
CA GLU A 235 13.32 -57.01 -10.51
C GLU A 235 13.30 -57.62 -9.10
N GLY A 236 12.75 -56.93 -8.10
CA GLY A 236 12.74 -57.39 -6.71
C GLY A 236 14.12 -57.41 -6.03
N LYS A 237 15.07 -56.60 -6.51
CA LYS A 237 16.43 -56.50 -5.95
C LYS A 237 16.49 -55.61 -4.71
N TRP A 238 17.60 -55.72 -3.96
CA TRP A 238 17.84 -54.96 -2.73
C TRP A 238 18.42 -53.55 -2.99
N HIS A 239 18.56 -53.15 -4.25
CA HIS A 239 19.07 -51.85 -4.67
C HIS A 239 18.46 -51.43 -6.00
N GLY A 240 18.60 -50.14 -6.32
CA GLY A 240 18.09 -49.54 -7.56
C GLY A 240 18.80 -50.01 -8.83
N THR A 241 18.32 -49.52 -9.97
CA THR A 241 18.94 -49.71 -11.27
C THR A 241 20.28 -48.97 -11.34
N PRO A 242 21.20 -49.39 -12.23
CA PRO A 242 22.48 -48.70 -12.37
C PRO A 242 22.40 -47.21 -12.68
N GLN A 243 21.33 -46.76 -13.37
CA GLN A 243 21.09 -45.33 -13.60
C GLN A 243 20.63 -44.62 -12.32
N SER A 244 19.74 -45.22 -11.53
CA SER A 244 19.27 -44.59 -10.29
C SER A 244 20.36 -44.50 -9.22
N LEU A 245 21.38 -45.38 -9.29
CA LEU A 245 22.55 -45.41 -8.42
C LEU A 245 23.70 -44.48 -8.87
N ALA A 246 23.60 -43.78 -10.01
CA ALA A 246 24.70 -42.99 -10.58
C ALA A 246 25.45 -42.03 -9.61
N PRO A 247 24.80 -41.37 -8.63
CA PRO A 247 25.50 -40.53 -7.66
C PRO A 247 26.51 -41.27 -6.77
N LYS A 248 26.53 -42.61 -6.78
CA LYS A 248 27.56 -43.43 -6.14
C LYS A 248 28.97 -43.16 -6.71
N ASP A 249 29.08 -42.90 -8.02
CA ASP A 249 30.36 -42.62 -8.68
C ASP A 249 30.67 -41.11 -8.72
N ASP A 250 29.63 -40.27 -8.71
CA ASP A 250 29.75 -38.81 -8.72
C ASP A 250 28.69 -38.17 -7.83
N ASP A 251 29.08 -37.93 -6.58
CA ASP A 251 28.20 -37.43 -5.52
C ASP A 251 27.57 -36.06 -5.84
N ASN A 252 28.17 -35.27 -6.75
CA ASN A 252 27.63 -33.97 -7.14
C ASN A 252 26.31 -34.09 -7.92
N LEU A 253 26.04 -35.27 -8.50
CA LEU A 253 24.77 -35.53 -9.17
C LEU A 253 23.59 -35.38 -8.21
N ARG A 254 23.80 -35.60 -6.90
CA ARG A 254 22.75 -35.45 -5.87
C ARG A 254 22.10 -34.06 -5.83
N ASN A 255 22.74 -33.02 -6.39
CA ASN A 255 22.12 -31.70 -6.58
C ASN A 255 20.79 -31.76 -7.32
N GLY A 256 20.59 -32.79 -8.15
CA GLY A 256 19.45 -32.92 -9.04
C GLY A 256 19.09 -34.36 -9.31
N TRP A 257 19.26 -35.28 -8.36
CA TRP A 257 19.02 -36.71 -8.60
C TRP A 257 18.20 -37.35 -7.49
N ILE A 258 17.17 -38.10 -7.86
CA ILE A 258 16.35 -38.88 -6.92
C ILE A 258 16.16 -40.31 -7.46
N SER A 259 16.49 -41.30 -6.63
CA SER A 259 16.17 -42.71 -6.88
C SER A 259 14.78 -43.02 -6.31
N ALA A 260 13.87 -43.53 -7.15
CA ALA A 260 12.45 -43.66 -6.86
C ALA A 260 12.00 -45.13 -6.74
N ALA A 261 11.64 -45.56 -5.52
CA ALA A 261 11.08 -46.90 -5.25
C ALA A 261 9.55 -46.86 -5.05
N GLU A 262 8.89 -48.02 -5.18
CA GLU A 262 7.47 -48.18 -4.85
C GLU A 262 7.29 -48.93 -3.52
N ALA A 263 6.61 -48.28 -2.57
CA ALA A 263 6.12 -48.91 -1.35
C ALA A 263 4.72 -49.52 -1.56
N ASP A 264 4.35 -50.55 -0.80
CA ASP A 264 3.04 -51.17 -0.91
C ASP A 264 1.95 -50.41 -0.15
N TYR A 265 1.05 -49.78 -0.89
CA TYR A 265 -0.13 -49.06 -0.35
C TYR A 265 -1.40 -49.92 -0.31
N SER A 266 -1.33 -51.23 -0.60
CA SER A 266 -2.50 -52.10 -0.76
C SER A 266 -3.38 -52.22 0.49
N GLN A 267 -2.78 -52.24 1.68
CA GLN A 267 -3.48 -52.26 2.98
C GLN A 267 -3.33 -50.95 3.75
N GLY A 268 -3.32 -49.82 3.04
CA GLY A 268 -3.11 -48.52 3.65
C GLY A 268 -1.68 -48.38 4.19
N TYR A 269 -1.53 -47.66 5.29
CA TYR A 269 -0.21 -47.27 5.81
C TYR A 269 0.61 -48.46 6.35
N ALA A 270 -0.04 -49.50 6.88
CA ALA A 270 0.61 -50.62 7.53
C ALA A 270 1.61 -51.38 6.63
N ASN A 271 1.34 -51.46 5.33
CA ASN A 271 2.21 -52.15 4.36
C ASN A 271 3.27 -51.25 3.72
N THR A 272 3.27 -49.95 4.00
CA THR A 272 4.20 -49.01 3.36
C THR A 272 5.65 -49.17 3.83
N ASN A 273 5.91 -50.07 4.78
CA ASN A 273 7.25 -50.55 5.16
C ASN A 273 7.74 -51.73 4.31
N ARG A 274 6.98 -52.17 3.31
CA ARG A 274 7.33 -53.25 2.38
C ARG A 274 7.27 -52.74 0.96
N ARG A 275 8.15 -53.28 0.10
CA ARG A 275 8.11 -53.03 -1.35
C ARG A 275 6.83 -53.61 -1.95
N LYS A 276 6.38 -53.02 -3.06
CA LYS A 276 5.25 -53.57 -3.82
C LYS A 276 5.67 -54.83 -4.59
N ILE A 277 4.92 -55.91 -4.42
CA ILE A 277 5.01 -57.12 -5.25
C ILE A 277 3.94 -57.02 -6.35
N TYR A 278 4.34 -57.17 -7.61
CA TYR A 278 3.45 -57.10 -8.77
C TYR A 278 3.02 -58.49 -9.24
N THR A 279 3.99 -59.41 -9.31
CA THR A 279 3.79 -60.82 -9.70
C THR A 279 4.78 -61.70 -8.92
N ASN A 280 4.72 -63.02 -9.11
CA ASN A 280 5.67 -63.95 -8.48
C ASN A 280 7.14 -63.67 -8.83
N ASN A 281 7.41 -63.05 -9.99
CA ASN A 281 8.76 -62.79 -10.51
C ASN A 281 9.07 -61.29 -10.66
N SER A 282 8.22 -60.40 -10.16
CA SER A 282 8.41 -58.96 -10.30
C SER A 282 7.89 -58.20 -9.08
N ALA A 283 8.73 -57.32 -8.54
CA ALA A 283 8.46 -56.48 -7.39
C ALA A 283 9.33 -55.22 -7.47
N SER A 284 8.93 -54.12 -6.82
CA SER A 284 9.79 -52.95 -6.71
C SER A 284 11.15 -53.33 -6.15
N ASN A 285 12.22 -52.82 -6.77
CA ASN A 285 13.52 -52.80 -6.14
C ASN A 285 13.49 -51.88 -4.92
N TYR A 286 14.33 -52.17 -3.94
CA TYR A 286 14.67 -51.22 -2.89
C TYR A 286 15.67 -50.17 -3.40
N ILE A 287 15.87 -49.11 -2.64
CA ILE A 287 16.79 -48.01 -3.03
C ILE A 287 18.25 -48.48 -3.08
N GLY A 288 18.71 -49.23 -2.08
CA GLY A 288 20.11 -49.65 -1.92
C GLY A 288 20.87 -48.84 -0.87
N GLU A 289 21.98 -49.40 -0.38
CA GLU A 289 22.77 -48.79 0.70
C GLU A 289 23.53 -47.56 0.21
N SER A 290 24.05 -47.60 -1.02
CA SER A 290 24.71 -46.43 -1.61
C SER A 290 23.74 -45.27 -1.81
N ALA A 291 22.51 -45.54 -2.27
CA ALA A 291 21.55 -44.52 -2.69
C ALA A 291 20.62 -43.99 -1.60
N LYS A 292 20.74 -44.46 -0.35
CA LYS A 292 19.80 -44.09 0.72
C LYS A 292 19.67 -42.58 0.94
N THR A 293 20.73 -41.79 0.71
CA THR A 293 20.72 -40.34 0.93
C THR A 293 20.11 -39.53 -0.22
N TRP A 294 19.83 -40.13 -1.38
CA TRP A 294 19.08 -39.56 -2.50
C TRP A 294 17.88 -40.42 -2.94
N GLY A 295 17.46 -41.35 -2.07
CA GLY A 295 16.34 -42.24 -2.31
C GLY A 295 15.05 -41.72 -1.70
N LEU A 296 13.95 -41.93 -2.42
CA LEU A 296 12.60 -41.62 -1.96
C LEU A 296 11.62 -42.66 -2.51
N ALA A 297 10.66 -43.08 -1.70
CA ALA A 297 9.61 -44.00 -2.11
C ALA A 297 8.27 -43.28 -2.27
N ALA A 298 7.45 -43.78 -3.20
CA ALA A 298 6.10 -43.29 -3.42
C ALA A 298 5.15 -44.42 -3.82
N GLN A 299 3.88 -44.09 -4.02
CA GLN A 299 2.91 -44.99 -4.61
C GLN A 299 3.19 -45.11 -6.13
N GLY A 300 3.15 -46.33 -6.67
CA GLY A 300 3.19 -46.58 -8.12
C GLY A 300 1.91 -47.24 -8.65
N THR A 301 1.04 -47.73 -7.77
CA THR A 301 -0.20 -48.40 -8.18
C THR A 301 -1.37 -47.43 -8.31
N TYR A 302 -1.95 -47.28 -9.51
CA TYR A 302 -3.05 -46.34 -9.79
C TYR A 302 -4.18 -46.94 -10.62
N ARG A 303 -5.38 -46.38 -10.43
CA ARG A 303 -6.48 -46.43 -11.40
C ARG A 303 -6.65 -45.03 -11.99
N LEU A 304 -6.42 -44.90 -13.28
CA LEU A 304 -6.46 -43.66 -14.05
C LEU A 304 -7.71 -43.63 -14.94
N VAL A 305 -8.25 -42.43 -15.17
CA VAL A 305 -9.40 -42.21 -16.06
C VAL A 305 -8.96 -41.25 -17.15
N LEU A 306 -8.95 -41.71 -18.40
CA LEU A 306 -8.46 -40.96 -19.56
C LEU A 306 -9.60 -40.71 -20.54
N LYS A 307 -9.85 -39.45 -20.88
CA LYS A 307 -10.88 -39.02 -21.83
C LYS A 307 -10.31 -39.08 -23.25
N HIS A 308 -11.07 -39.65 -24.17
CA HIS A 308 -10.69 -39.69 -25.58
C HIS A 308 -10.70 -38.29 -26.20
N GLN A 309 -9.79 -38.02 -27.12
CA GLN A 309 -9.68 -36.71 -27.76
C GLN A 309 -10.94 -36.40 -28.57
N GLY A 310 -11.60 -35.27 -28.28
CA GLY A 310 -12.78 -34.81 -29.03
C GLY A 310 -14.03 -35.68 -28.87
N LYS A 311 -14.03 -36.66 -27.96
CA LYS A 311 -15.15 -37.58 -27.70
C LYS A 311 -15.53 -37.54 -26.23
N ASP A 312 -16.81 -37.71 -25.92
CA ASP A 312 -17.27 -37.90 -24.53
C ASP A 312 -17.23 -39.38 -24.11
N GLU A 313 -16.05 -39.97 -24.26
CA GLU A 313 -15.76 -41.37 -23.96
C GLU A 313 -14.55 -41.45 -23.02
N TYR A 314 -14.53 -42.42 -22.10
CA TYR A 314 -13.50 -42.57 -21.07
C TYR A 314 -12.97 -44.00 -21.01
N SER A 315 -11.65 -44.12 -20.95
CA SER A 315 -10.93 -45.36 -20.68
C SER A 315 -10.43 -45.42 -19.25
N TYR A 316 -10.59 -46.57 -18.60
CA TYR A 316 -10.10 -46.84 -17.25
C TYR A 316 -8.84 -47.68 -17.31
N VAL A 317 -7.73 -47.13 -16.79
CA VAL A 317 -6.40 -47.75 -16.90
C VAL A 317 -5.89 -48.12 -15.53
N TYR A 318 -5.50 -49.38 -15.35
CA TYR A 318 -4.80 -49.84 -14.16
C TYR A 318 -3.30 -49.89 -14.42
N THR A 319 -2.53 -49.33 -13.51
CA THR A 319 -1.07 -49.29 -13.62
C THR A 319 -0.40 -49.57 -12.27
N THR A 320 0.79 -50.17 -12.28
CA THR A 320 1.60 -50.53 -11.11
C THR A 320 3.07 -50.64 -11.53
N GLY A 321 4.02 -50.29 -10.66
CA GLY A 321 5.44 -50.23 -11.03
C GLY A 321 6.16 -49.01 -10.45
N THR A 322 7.47 -49.15 -10.25
CA THR A 322 8.35 -48.00 -9.91
C THR A 322 8.33 -46.92 -10.99
N SER A 323 8.05 -47.28 -12.24
CA SER A 323 7.76 -46.41 -13.38
C SER A 323 6.60 -45.44 -13.15
N PHE A 324 5.75 -45.69 -12.14
CA PHE A 324 4.62 -44.83 -11.77
C PHE A 324 4.83 -44.16 -10.40
N ALA A 325 5.81 -44.60 -9.61
CA ALA A 325 6.30 -43.87 -8.43
C ALA A 325 7.18 -42.67 -8.83
N ALA A 326 8.04 -42.83 -9.85
CA ALA A 326 8.85 -41.75 -10.41
C ALA A 326 8.03 -40.51 -10.85
N PRO A 327 6.91 -40.63 -11.61
CA PRO A 327 6.08 -39.47 -11.99
C PRO A 327 5.36 -38.86 -10.80
N ARG A 328 5.03 -39.63 -9.77
CA ARG A 328 4.47 -39.06 -8.53
C ARG A 328 5.45 -38.11 -7.86
N ILE A 329 6.72 -38.49 -7.77
CA ILE A 329 7.80 -37.65 -7.22
C ILE A 329 8.11 -36.47 -8.15
N SER A 330 8.10 -36.69 -9.47
CA SER A 330 8.33 -35.63 -10.47
C SER A 330 7.26 -34.54 -10.40
N ALA A 331 5.99 -34.92 -10.22
CA ALA A 331 4.89 -33.98 -10.01
C ALA A 331 5.09 -33.15 -8.73
N ALA A 332 5.52 -33.79 -7.63
CA ALA A 332 5.82 -33.11 -6.37
C ALA A 332 7.00 -32.13 -6.53
N ALA A 333 8.06 -32.52 -7.24
CA ALA A 333 9.18 -31.62 -7.55
C ALA A 333 8.70 -30.37 -8.29
N ALA A 334 7.86 -30.53 -9.33
CA ALA A 334 7.32 -29.41 -10.09
C ALA A 334 6.41 -28.50 -9.23
N ASN A 335 5.60 -29.08 -8.34
CA ASN A 335 4.74 -28.33 -7.44
C ASN A 335 5.54 -27.55 -6.40
N VAL A 336 6.54 -28.16 -5.77
CA VAL A 336 7.46 -27.49 -4.82
C VAL A 336 8.21 -26.36 -5.50
N TRP A 337 8.78 -26.61 -6.69
CA TRP A 337 9.54 -25.59 -7.41
C TRP A 337 8.65 -24.45 -7.90
N THR A 338 7.39 -24.71 -8.26
CA THR A 338 6.42 -23.66 -8.58
C THR A 338 6.01 -22.85 -7.33
N ASN A 339 5.97 -23.52 -6.17
CA ASN A 339 5.67 -22.87 -4.89
C ASN A 339 6.85 -22.01 -4.38
N PHE A 340 8.08 -22.42 -4.65
CA PHE A 340 9.30 -21.68 -4.33
C PHE A 340 10.14 -21.46 -5.61
N PRO A 341 9.70 -20.58 -6.53
CA PRO A 341 10.29 -20.46 -7.88
C PRO A 341 11.74 -19.99 -7.89
N TRP A 342 12.21 -19.42 -6.78
CA TRP A 342 13.57 -18.96 -6.58
C TRP A 342 14.55 -20.05 -6.16
N MET A 343 14.08 -21.21 -5.69
CA MET A 343 14.95 -22.32 -5.31
C MET A 343 15.75 -22.80 -6.52
N ASP A 344 16.98 -23.27 -6.28
CA ASP A 344 17.69 -24.06 -7.26
C ASP A 344 17.27 -25.54 -7.18
N ASN A 345 17.78 -26.36 -8.10
CA ASN A 345 17.46 -27.79 -8.15
C ASN A 345 17.79 -28.51 -6.83
N HIS A 346 18.92 -28.16 -6.20
CA HIS A 346 19.38 -28.79 -4.96
C HIS A 346 18.45 -28.50 -3.79
N LEU A 347 18.03 -27.25 -3.61
CA LEU A 347 17.07 -26.89 -2.57
C LEU A 347 15.72 -27.60 -2.74
N VAL A 348 15.29 -27.86 -3.97
CA VAL A 348 14.05 -28.63 -4.24
C VAL A 348 14.25 -30.12 -3.89
N VAL A 349 15.38 -30.72 -4.28
CA VAL A 349 15.72 -32.10 -3.91
C VAL A 349 15.78 -32.24 -2.38
N VAL A 350 16.53 -31.38 -1.69
CA VAL A 350 16.61 -31.35 -0.23
C VAL A 350 15.22 -31.17 0.39
N THR A 351 14.37 -30.31 -0.18
CA THR A 351 12.99 -30.12 0.30
C THR A 351 12.18 -31.41 0.21
N LEU A 352 12.23 -32.15 -0.91
CA LEU A 352 11.49 -33.41 -1.06
C LEU A 352 12.00 -34.50 -0.11
N LEU A 353 13.32 -34.65 0.02
CA LEU A 353 13.94 -35.68 0.84
C LEU A 353 13.79 -35.39 2.35
N SER A 354 14.04 -34.15 2.77
CA SER A 354 13.95 -33.72 4.18
C SER A 354 12.53 -33.72 4.73
N THR A 355 11.52 -33.82 3.87
CA THR A 355 10.11 -33.81 4.26
C THR A 355 9.48 -35.19 4.17
N ALA A 356 10.20 -36.23 3.77
CA ALA A 356 9.70 -37.59 3.68
C ALA A 356 9.24 -38.16 5.04
N ASP A 357 8.27 -39.06 4.98
CA ASP A 357 7.73 -39.75 6.16
C ASP A 357 8.39 -41.10 6.38
N LYS A 358 8.55 -41.44 7.65
CA LYS A 358 8.95 -42.76 8.08
C LYS A 358 7.92 -43.78 7.54
N PRO A 359 8.37 -44.87 6.90
CA PRO A 359 7.50 -45.96 6.49
C PRO A 359 6.59 -46.45 7.62
N ALA A 360 5.37 -46.88 7.30
CA ALA A 360 4.33 -47.28 8.23
C ALA A 360 3.73 -46.17 9.13
N THR A 361 4.00 -44.89 8.87
CA THR A 361 3.43 -43.76 9.65
C THR A 361 2.52 -42.85 8.83
N PHE A 362 2.47 -43.03 7.51
CA PHE A 362 1.82 -42.12 6.57
C PHE A 362 0.38 -42.54 6.22
N LEU A 363 -0.64 -41.70 6.48
CA LEU A 363 -2.04 -41.98 6.12
C LEU A 363 -2.39 -41.60 4.67
N LYS A 364 -3.28 -42.40 4.07
CA LYS A 364 -3.82 -42.23 2.71
C LYS A 364 -4.68 -40.96 2.62
N GLY A 365 -4.27 -40.00 1.80
CA GLY A 365 -4.97 -38.72 1.60
C GLY A 365 -4.00 -37.61 1.22
N GLN A 366 -3.41 -37.70 0.03
CA GLN A 366 -2.33 -36.80 -0.42
C GLN A 366 -2.79 -35.37 -0.76
N ASP A 367 -4.08 -35.05 -0.64
CA ASP A 367 -4.67 -33.79 -1.14
C ASP A 367 -5.44 -32.97 -0.07
N GLY A 368 -5.27 -33.26 1.23
CA GLY A 368 -6.05 -32.63 2.33
C GLY A 368 -5.22 -31.91 3.41
N VAL A 369 -5.84 -30.90 4.06
CA VAL A 369 -5.30 -30.17 5.22
C VAL A 369 -5.08 -31.14 6.39
N CYS A 370 -3.91 -31.06 7.03
CA CYS A 370 -3.69 -31.66 8.35
C CYS A 370 -4.52 -30.91 9.38
N GLU A 371 -5.78 -31.29 9.58
CA GLU A 371 -6.56 -30.76 10.70
C GLU A 371 -6.38 -31.68 11.92
N THR A 372 -5.98 -31.05 13.03
CA THR A 372 -5.85 -31.57 14.40
C THR A 372 -4.48 -32.11 14.86
N SER A 373 -4.24 -31.88 16.15
CA SER A 373 -3.01 -31.98 16.95
C SER A 373 -2.41 -33.37 17.17
N ASN A 374 -2.83 -34.38 16.40
CA ASN A 374 -2.31 -35.75 16.52
C ASN A 374 -1.42 -36.09 15.32
N LEU A 375 -0.11 -36.15 15.54
CA LEU A 375 0.94 -36.48 14.54
C LEU A 375 0.67 -37.78 13.74
N GLN A 376 -0.17 -38.69 14.26
CA GLN A 376 -0.60 -39.90 13.57
C GLN A 376 -1.37 -39.65 12.26
N GLY A 377 -1.95 -38.45 12.07
CA GLY A 377 -2.68 -38.09 10.85
C GLY A 377 -1.82 -37.58 9.68
N CYS A 378 -0.56 -37.21 9.96
CA CYS A 378 0.23 -36.36 9.07
C CYS A 378 1.53 -37.00 8.56
N GLY A 379 1.82 -38.22 8.99
CA GLY A 379 3.12 -38.87 8.81
C GLY A 379 4.15 -38.35 9.82
N ILE A 380 5.07 -39.22 10.24
CA ILE A 380 6.18 -38.86 11.13
C ILE A 380 7.41 -38.58 10.26
N PRO A 381 8.04 -37.39 10.32
CA PRO A 381 9.25 -37.09 9.56
C PRO A 381 10.36 -38.12 9.83
N THR A 382 11.03 -38.55 8.76
CA THR A 382 12.20 -39.43 8.87
C THR A 382 13.40 -38.69 9.48
N THR A 383 14.11 -39.34 10.40
CA THR A 383 15.32 -38.80 11.04
C THR A 383 16.62 -39.38 10.49
N ALA A 384 16.55 -40.51 9.78
CA ALA A 384 17.69 -41.13 9.13
C ALA A 384 17.23 -41.96 7.93
N PRO A 385 17.93 -41.90 6.79
CA PRO A 385 17.58 -42.71 5.63
C PRO A 385 18.02 -44.17 5.79
N ASP A 386 17.34 -45.08 5.11
CA ASP A 386 17.63 -46.52 5.08
C ASP A 386 17.80 -47.06 3.65
N ALA A 387 18.36 -48.27 3.52
CA ALA A 387 18.57 -48.90 2.22
C ALA A 387 17.28 -49.35 1.52
N TYR A 388 16.14 -49.40 2.22
CA TYR A 388 14.88 -49.85 1.65
C TYR A 388 14.22 -48.72 0.85
N PHE A 389 13.97 -47.60 1.51
CA PHE A 389 13.20 -46.47 0.94
C PHE A 389 13.93 -45.14 1.02
N GLY A 390 15.22 -45.13 1.33
CA GLY A 390 16.02 -43.91 1.45
C GLY A 390 15.48 -43.06 2.58
N TRP A 391 15.13 -41.80 2.27
CA TRP A 391 14.51 -40.90 3.24
C TRP A 391 13.07 -41.27 3.60
N GLY A 392 12.45 -42.25 2.94
CA GLY A 392 11.13 -42.77 3.27
C GLY A 392 10.09 -42.44 2.21
N LEU A 393 8.86 -42.16 2.64
CA LEU A 393 7.71 -41.97 1.76
C LEU A 393 7.51 -40.48 1.41
N LEU A 394 7.24 -40.16 0.15
CA LEU A 394 6.95 -38.81 -0.31
C LEU A 394 5.79 -38.16 0.48
N ASN A 395 6.06 -37.00 1.09
CA ASN A 395 5.06 -36.13 1.70
C ASN A 395 5.06 -34.73 1.05
N GLU A 396 4.37 -34.63 -0.07
CA GLU A 396 4.27 -33.38 -0.83
C GLU A 396 3.65 -32.23 -0.04
N ARG A 397 2.65 -32.50 0.81
CA ARG A 397 2.01 -31.48 1.65
C ARG A 397 3.00 -30.80 2.60
N ARG A 398 3.94 -31.57 3.15
CA ARG A 398 5.03 -31.02 3.97
C ARG A 398 6.06 -30.33 3.08
N ALA A 399 6.43 -30.90 1.93
CA ALA A 399 7.35 -30.29 0.97
C ALA A 399 6.90 -28.90 0.48
N LEU A 400 5.59 -28.69 0.27
CA LEU A 400 5.01 -27.39 -0.10
C LEU A 400 5.14 -26.31 1.00
N LYS A 401 5.59 -26.68 2.20
CA LYS A 401 5.92 -25.76 3.29
C LYS A 401 7.43 -25.50 3.42
N GLY A 402 8.26 -25.98 2.49
CA GLY A 402 9.72 -25.87 2.50
C GLY A 402 10.41 -27.07 3.17
N PRO A 403 11.74 -27.06 3.36
CA PRO A 403 12.47 -28.11 4.06
C PRO A 403 11.96 -28.34 5.50
N ALA A 404 12.08 -29.57 6.02
CA ALA A 404 11.75 -29.88 7.43
C ALA A 404 12.93 -30.49 8.21
N LEU A 405 14.05 -30.75 7.54
CA LEU A 405 15.25 -31.31 8.13
C LEU A 405 16.49 -30.72 7.44
N PHE A 406 17.40 -30.15 8.23
CA PHE A 406 18.77 -29.82 7.84
C PHE A 406 19.69 -30.92 8.35
N ASP A 407 20.05 -31.85 7.47
CA ASP A 407 20.88 -33.00 7.81
C ASP A 407 22.16 -32.99 6.97
N LYS A 408 23.31 -33.24 7.59
CA LYS A 408 24.60 -33.23 6.88
C LYS A 408 24.66 -34.22 5.73
N ARG A 409 23.91 -35.33 5.81
CA ARG A 409 23.84 -36.36 4.75
C ARG A 409 23.12 -35.87 3.49
N LEU A 410 22.31 -34.82 3.59
CA LEU A 410 21.64 -34.18 2.44
C LEU A 410 22.54 -33.19 1.70
N LEU A 411 23.68 -32.81 2.28
CA LEU A 411 24.52 -31.74 1.75
C LEU A 411 25.42 -32.23 0.59
N THR A 412 25.66 -31.35 -0.38
CA THR A 412 26.42 -31.62 -1.62
C THR A 412 27.46 -30.53 -1.88
N ASN A 413 28.14 -30.53 -3.03
CA ASN A 413 29.10 -29.49 -3.40
C ASN A 413 28.51 -28.07 -3.54
N LYS A 414 27.18 -27.91 -3.49
CA LYS A 414 26.53 -26.60 -3.42
C LYS A 414 26.49 -26.02 -2.00
N ASP A 415 26.78 -26.84 -1.00
CA ASP A 415 26.72 -26.48 0.41
C ASP A 415 28.08 -26.09 0.98
N ALA A 416 28.05 -25.48 2.15
CA ALA A 416 29.24 -24.93 2.80
C ALA A 416 29.61 -25.73 4.05
N LYS A 417 30.86 -25.53 4.49
CA LYS A 417 31.33 -25.95 5.80
C LYS A 417 31.67 -24.73 6.66
N THR A 418 31.40 -24.82 7.95
CA THR A 418 31.94 -23.89 8.94
C THR A 418 33.46 -24.09 9.06
N THR A 419 34.20 -23.02 9.37
CA THR A 419 35.64 -23.11 9.67
C THR A 419 35.89 -22.86 11.16
N ASP A 420 37.07 -23.25 11.64
CA ASP A 420 37.50 -23.05 13.03
C ASP A 420 37.73 -21.56 13.37
N ARG A 421 37.82 -20.69 12.35
CA ARG A 421 37.88 -19.23 12.57
C ARG A 421 36.47 -18.71 12.81
N ALA A 422 36.29 -18.02 13.94
CA ALA A 422 35.04 -17.34 14.26
C ALA A 422 34.60 -16.50 13.05
N ASN A 423 33.43 -16.83 12.50
CA ASN A 423 32.71 -16.10 11.44
C ASN A 423 33.10 -16.41 9.99
N TYR A 424 33.96 -17.40 9.73
CA TYR A 424 34.30 -17.81 8.35
C TYR A 424 33.65 -19.16 7.98
N PHE A 425 33.10 -19.22 6.78
CA PHE A 425 32.63 -20.42 6.12
C PHE A 425 33.37 -20.58 4.79
N GLU A 426 33.59 -21.82 4.37
CA GLU A 426 34.21 -22.12 3.08
C GLU A 426 33.16 -22.74 2.16
N LYS A 427 32.96 -22.13 0.99
CA LYS A 427 32.29 -22.80 -0.12
C LYS A 427 33.26 -23.84 -0.68
N THR A 428 33.02 -25.09 -0.38
CA THR A 428 33.84 -26.20 -0.88
C THR A 428 33.45 -26.55 -2.32
N GLN A 429 33.86 -25.70 -3.26
CA GLN A 429 33.83 -26.05 -4.69
C GLN A 429 34.75 -27.27 -4.90
N GLY A 430 34.19 -28.39 -5.37
CA GLY A 430 34.96 -29.59 -5.71
C GLY A 430 35.18 -30.63 -4.61
N VAL A 431 34.58 -30.49 -3.42
CA VAL A 431 34.62 -31.56 -2.39
C VAL A 431 33.31 -32.37 -2.47
N SER A 432 33.34 -33.50 -3.18
CA SER A 432 32.24 -34.44 -3.34
C SER A 432 32.35 -35.62 -2.36
N GLY A 433 31.24 -36.12 -1.80
CA GLY A 433 31.20 -37.34 -0.97
C GLY A 433 30.61 -37.17 0.44
N SER A 434 30.20 -38.31 1.03
CA SER A 434 29.51 -38.39 2.33
C SER A 434 30.32 -37.91 3.54
N ASN A 435 31.63 -37.69 3.40
CA ASN A 435 32.55 -37.20 4.44
C ASN A 435 33.13 -35.81 4.11
N SER A 436 32.40 -34.98 3.37
CA SER A 436 32.87 -33.67 2.90
C SER A 436 32.88 -32.56 3.97
N ASN A 437 32.65 -32.91 5.25
CA ASN A 437 32.59 -32.01 6.42
C ASN A 437 31.65 -30.81 6.26
N LYS A 438 30.71 -30.88 5.31
CA LYS A 438 29.70 -29.84 5.12
C LYS A 438 28.69 -29.88 6.24
N ASP A 439 28.27 -28.71 6.67
CA ASP A 439 27.35 -28.55 7.78
C ASP A 439 26.42 -27.34 7.62
N LEU A 440 26.42 -26.67 6.47
CA LEU A 440 25.55 -25.52 6.17
C LEU A 440 24.83 -25.71 4.84
N LEU A 441 23.51 -25.83 4.87
CA LEU A 441 22.66 -25.73 3.68
C LEU A 441 22.73 -24.30 3.13
N VAL A 442 23.17 -24.13 1.88
CA VAL A 442 23.35 -22.80 1.29
C VAL A 442 22.06 -22.33 0.61
N VAL A 443 21.60 -21.15 1.00
CA VAL A 443 20.47 -20.46 0.37
C VAL A 443 20.97 -19.15 -0.22
N ASN A 444 21.27 -19.14 -1.52
CA ASN A 444 21.64 -17.92 -2.23
C ASN A 444 20.42 -17.33 -2.95
N PHE A 445 19.88 -16.23 -2.40
CA PHE A 445 18.60 -15.68 -2.83
C PHE A 445 18.66 -14.15 -2.93
N ASN A 446 18.57 -13.62 -4.14
CA ASN A 446 18.51 -12.18 -4.43
C ASN A 446 17.10 -11.61 -4.24
N PHE A 447 17.02 -10.30 -4.02
CA PHE A 447 15.79 -9.59 -3.71
C PHE A 447 14.70 -9.74 -4.79
N ARG A 448 13.51 -10.24 -4.38
CA ARG A 448 12.31 -10.32 -5.22
C ARG A 448 11.15 -9.59 -4.55
N ASN A 449 10.37 -8.84 -5.33
CA ASN A 449 9.17 -8.16 -4.85
C ASN A 449 7.92 -9.01 -5.13
N TYR A 450 7.86 -10.20 -4.54
CA TYR A 450 6.69 -11.07 -4.66
C TYR A 450 5.49 -10.48 -3.92
N LYS A 451 4.31 -10.60 -4.52
CA LYS A 451 3.05 -10.25 -3.85
C LYS A 451 2.65 -11.31 -2.83
N ASP A 452 2.92 -12.58 -3.12
CA ASP A 452 2.68 -13.70 -2.21
C ASP A 452 3.90 -14.02 -1.35
N LYS A 453 3.86 -13.58 -0.09
CA LYS A 453 4.90 -13.84 0.92
C LYS A 453 5.10 -15.34 1.19
N ASN A 454 4.10 -16.19 0.97
CA ASN A 454 4.23 -17.63 1.24
C ASN A 454 5.30 -18.28 0.36
N LYS A 455 5.50 -17.77 -0.85
CA LYS A 455 6.57 -18.21 -1.77
C LYS A 455 7.98 -17.90 -1.27
N LEU A 456 8.12 -17.06 -0.24
CA LEU A 456 9.38 -16.73 0.45
C LEU A 456 9.47 -17.35 1.85
N THR A 457 8.49 -18.17 2.23
CA THR A 457 8.31 -18.63 3.61
C THR A 457 8.41 -20.14 3.74
N TRP A 458 9.41 -20.60 4.49
CA TRP A 458 9.47 -21.96 5.00
C TRP A 458 8.73 -22.04 6.33
N SER A 459 7.72 -22.90 6.34
CA SER A 459 6.70 -22.97 7.38
C SER A 459 6.74 -24.26 8.20
N ASN A 460 7.63 -25.19 7.86
CA ASN A 460 7.84 -26.41 8.66
C ASN A 460 8.71 -26.11 9.88
N ASP A 461 8.55 -26.95 10.91
CA ASP A 461 9.49 -27.04 12.02
C ASP A 461 10.75 -27.74 11.50
N ILE A 462 11.88 -27.03 11.45
CA ILE A 462 13.13 -27.57 10.90
C ILE A 462 13.99 -28.15 12.04
N LYS A 463 14.45 -29.39 11.86
CA LYS A 463 15.33 -30.13 12.78
C LYS A 463 16.63 -30.55 12.08
N GLY A 464 17.51 -31.23 12.81
CA GLY A 464 18.70 -31.90 12.23
C GLY A 464 20.02 -31.29 12.70
N ASP A 465 21.12 -31.83 12.21
CA ASP A 465 22.48 -31.53 12.67
C ASP A 465 23.26 -30.57 11.75
N ALA A 466 22.69 -30.20 10.61
CA ALA A 466 23.20 -29.14 9.74
C ALA A 466 22.52 -27.79 10.05
N GLY A 467 23.18 -26.73 9.62
CA GLY A 467 22.75 -25.35 9.75
C GLY A 467 22.37 -24.76 8.40
N ILE A 468 22.24 -23.43 8.36
CA ILE A 468 21.87 -22.67 7.17
C ILE A 468 22.84 -21.51 6.95
N LEU A 469 23.25 -21.33 5.70
CA LEU A 469 23.95 -20.14 5.23
C LEU A 469 23.04 -19.37 4.27
N LYS A 470 22.44 -18.27 4.74
CA LYS A 470 21.60 -17.39 3.93
C LYS A 470 22.45 -16.31 3.28
N GLN A 471 22.44 -16.26 1.96
CA GLN A 471 23.16 -15.30 1.11
C GLN A 471 22.22 -14.58 0.14
N GLY A 472 22.74 -13.53 -0.49
CA GLY A 472 22.02 -12.71 -1.47
C GLY A 472 21.08 -11.71 -0.81
N THR A 473 20.62 -10.72 -1.58
CA THR A 473 19.91 -9.55 -1.06
C THR A 473 18.45 -9.79 -0.66
N GLY A 474 17.91 -10.99 -0.90
CA GLY A 474 16.51 -11.33 -0.67
C GLY A 474 16.17 -11.70 0.77
N VAL A 475 14.87 -11.85 1.03
CA VAL A 475 14.29 -12.15 2.34
C VAL A 475 13.79 -13.59 2.38
N LEU A 476 14.32 -14.40 3.29
CA LEU A 476 13.81 -15.74 3.59
C LEU A 476 13.12 -15.74 4.96
N TYR A 477 11.91 -16.30 5.05
CA TYR A 477 11.19 -16.44 6.32
C TYR A 477 11.21 -17.90 6.79
N LEU A 478 11.64 -18.13 8.04
CA LEU A 478 11.54 -19.40 8.76
C LEU A 478 10.51 -19.27 9.89
N ASN A 479 9.28 -19.71 9.64
CA ASN A 479 8.15 -19.47 10.57
C ASN A 479 7.78 -20.68 11.43
N GLY A 480 8.47 -21.81 11.28
CA GLY A 480 8.30 -22.98 12.16
C GLY A 480 9.04 -22.85 13.50
N LYS A 481 8.79 -23.81 14.39
CA LYS A 481 9.54 -24.01 15.65
C LYS A 481 10.84 -24.76 15.36
N ASN A 482 11.89 -24.04 15.03
CA ASN A 482 13.14 -24.63 14.56
C ASN A 482 14.03 -25.07 15.74
N SER A 483 14.66 -26.24 15.58
CA SER A 483 15.50 -26.87 16.62
C SER A 483 16.71 -27.61 16.05
N TYR A 484 17.10 -27.32 14.81
CA TYR A 484 18.36 -27.81 14.24
C TYR A 484 19.57 -27.25 15.01
N SER A 485 20.66 -28.01 15.07
CA SER A 485 21.83 -27.69 15.88
C SER A 485 23.01 -27.08 15.12
N GLY A 486 23.05 -27.21 13.79
CA GLY A 486 24.08 -26.53 13.00
C GLY A 486 23.87 -25.01 12.99
N LYS A 487 24.93 -24.25 12.68
CA LYS A 487 24.93 -22.78 12.81
C LYS A 487 23.97 -22.10 11.83
N THR A 488 23.37 -21.00 12.25
CA THR A 488 22.60 -20.09 11.39
C THR A 488 23.46 -18.90 11.02
N ILE A 489 23.84 -18.78 9.75
CA ILE A 489 24.70 -17.69 9.26
C ILE A 489 23.91 -16.83 8.28
N VAL A 490 23.83 -15.53 8.55
CA VAL A 490 23.22 -14.53 7.68
C VAL A 490 24.31 -13.70 7.01
N ASP A 491 24.58 -14.00 5.74
CA ASP A 491 25.60 -13.40 4.88
C ASP A 491 24.98 -12.64 3.71
N GLY A 492 24.11 -11.70 4.04
CA GLY A 492 23.40 -10.85 3.08
C GLY A 492 21.88 -11.01 3.12
N GLY A 493 21.20 -9.91 2.80
CA GLY A 493 19.74 -9.85 2.78
C GLY A 493 19.16 -10.06 4.17
N ILE A 494 17.95 -10.65 4.23
CA ILE A 494 17.23 -10.86 5.49
C ILE A 494 16.93 -12.34 5.69
N LEU A 495 17.27 -12.86 6.88
CA LEU A 495 16.69 -14.08 7.41
C LEU A 495 15.71 -13.71 8.52
N ALA A 496 14.44 -14.00 8.32
CA ALA A 496 13.39 -13.71 9.29
C ALA A 496 13.00 -14.97 10.06
N ILE A 497 13.07 -14.93 11.39
CA ILE A 497 12.60 -16.03 12.25
C ILE A 497 11.24 -15.64 12.85
N GLY A 498 10.22 -16.41 12.49
CA GLY A 498 8.83 -16.14 12.82
C GLY A 498 8.29 -16.85 14.05
N HIS A 499 9.06 -17.75 14.68
CA HIS A 499 8.63 -18.46 15.89
C HIS A 499 9.80 -18.72 16.84
N SER A 500 10.60 -19.78 16.65
CA SER A 500 11.73 -20.09 17.53
C SER A 500 12.91 -20.75 16.81
N LEU A 501 14.09 -20.63 17.42
CA LEU A 501 15.35 -21.26 17.02
C LEU A 501 16.13 -21.70 18.26
N THR A 502 15.88 -22.92 18.75
CA THR A 502 16.25 -23.29 20.13
C THR A 502 17.63 -23.93 20.30
N SER A 503 18.26 -24.38 19.21
CA SER A 503 19.51 -25.19 19.28
C SER A 503 20.62 -24.71 18.34
N SER A 504 20.41 -23.63 17.58
CA SER A 504 21.35 -23.14 16.56
C SER A 504 21.94 -21.81 16.96
N ASP A 505 23.25 -21.76 17.16
CA ASP A 505 23.98 -20.49 17.32
C ASP A 505 23.82 -19.63 16.07
N VAL A 506 23.69 -18.32 16.27
CA VAL A 506 23.41 -17.37 15.19
C VAL A 506 24.59 -16.46 14.96
N ILE A 507 24.97 -16.29 13.69
CA ILE A 507 26.01 -15.37 13.24
C ILE A 507 25.41 -14.44 12.18
N ILE A 508 25.34 -13.15 12.48
CA ILE A 508 24.93 -12.11 11.56
C ILE A 508 26.19 -11.43 11.06
N THR A 509 26.55 -11.62 9.80
CA THR A 509 27.72 -10.96 9.20
C THR A 509 27.43 -9.49 8.92
N LYS A 510 28.46 -8.70 8.59
CA LYS A 510 28.36 -7.26 8.26
C LYS A 510 27.23 -6.85 7.32
N ASN A 511 26.91 -7.66 6.31
CA ASN A 511 25.86 -7.36 5.32
C ASN A 511 24.54 -8.10 5.60
N GLY A 512 24.51 -8.94 6.64
CA GLY A 512 23.34 -9.70 7.05
C GLY A 512 22.39 -8.90 7.93
N ASN A 513 21.10 -9.20 7.80
CA ASN A 513 20.07 -8.77 8.73
C ASN A 513 19.27 -9.97 9.22
N LEU A 514 19.25 -10.18 10.54
CA LEU A 514 18.35 -11.14 11.17
C LEU A 514 17.11 -10.42 11.69
N LEU A 515 15.95 -10.78 11.17
CA LEU A 515 14.66 -10.26 11.59
C LEU A 515 13.98 -11.23 12.57
N ALA A 516 13.72 -10.80 13.80
CA ALA A 516 12.86 -11.49 14.75
C ALA A 516 11.49 -10.79 14.79
N GLU A 517 10.49 -11.41 14.16
CA GLU A 517 9.10 -10.94 14.17
C GLU A 517 8.16 -12.13 14.10
N PHE A 518 7.36 -12.34 15.14
CA PHE A 518 6.39 -13.44 15.16
C PHE A 518 5.34 -13.27 14.05
N ASP A 519 5.01 -14.37 13.36
CA ASP A 519 4.05 -14.35 12.25
C ASP A 519 2.59 -14.31 12.75
N THR A 520 2.22 -13.18 13.34
CA THR A 520 0.88 -12.94 13.92
C THR A 520 -0.23 -13.09 12.89
N GLU A 521 0.02 -12.71 11.62
CA GLU A 521 -0.98 -12.78 10.56
C GLU A 521 -1.39 -14.24 10.27
N LYS A 522 -0.42 -15.16 10.30
CA LYS A 522 -0.64 -16.59 10.12
C LYS A 522 -1.21 -17.27 11.36
N HIS A 523 -0.66 -16.99 12.54
CA HIS A 523 -1.02 -17.71 13.78
C HIS A 523 -2.21 -17.11 14.54
N LYS A 524 -2.68 -15.91 14.16
CA LYS A 524 -3.78 -15.18 14.82
C LYS A 524 -3.57 -14.87 16.30
N ILE A 525 -2.34 -15.06 16.78
CA ILE A 525 -1.88 -14.70 18.12
C ILE A 525 -0.60 -13.89 17.98
N SER A 526 -0.26 -13.11 19.00
CA SER A 526 1.05 -12.48 19.10
C SER A 526 1.86 -13.21 20.15
N SER A 527 3.09 -13.58 19.80
CA SER A 527 4.06 -14.16 20.72
C SER A 527 5.41 -13.47 20.54
N ARG A 528 6.28 -13.62 21.53
CA ARG A 528 7.69 -13.29 21.39
C ARG A 528 8.40 -14.38 20.57
N VAL A 529 9.42 -14.01 19.80
CA VAL A 529 10.34 -14.95 19.15
C VAL A 529 11.34 -15.44 20.20
N GLU A 530 11.73 -16.72 20.16
CA GLU A 530 12.64 -17.32 21.16
C GLU A 530 13.86 -17.98 20.51
N PHE A 531 15.05 -17.59 20.94
CA PHE A 531 16.34 -18.19 20.56
C PHE A 531 17.00 -18.88 21.74
N GLY A 532 17.67 -20.00 21.47
CA GLY A 532 18.30 -20.83 22.50
C GLY A 532 17.28 -21.61 23.34
N ASN A 533 17.78 -22.59 24.11
CA ASN A 533 16.98 -23.37 25.04
C ASN A 533 17.35 -23.03 26.49
N ASP A 534 16.39 -23.13 27.40
CA ASP A 534 16.59 -22.80 28.82
C ASP A 534 17.62 -23.71 29.52
N LYS A 535 17.96 -24.88 28.93
CA LYS A 535 18.84 -25.88 29.55
C LYS A 535 20.33 -25.67 29.30
N GLN A 536 20.70 -24.80 28.35
CA GLN A 536 22.10 -24.51 27.97
C GLN A 536 22.39 -23.00 27.87
N SER A 537 21.62 -22.18 28.61
CA SER A 537 21.57 -20.72 28.45
C SER A 537 22.94 -20.02 28.47
N SER A 538 23.92 -20.46 29.26
CA SER A 538 25.23 -19.77 29.31
C SER A 538 26.12 -20.00 28.07
N LEU A 539 25.85 -21.03 27.27
CA LEU A 539 26.66 -21.41 26.10
C LEU A 539 26.10 -20.89 24.78
N TYR A 540 24.78 -20.66 24.69
CA TYR A 540 24.12 -20.18 23.48
C TYR A 540 24.55 -18.75 23.14
N LYS A 541 24.86 -18.49 21.87
CA LYS A 541 25.35 -17.17 21.42
C LYS A 541 24.67 -16.67 20.15
N VAL A 542 24.31 -15.40 20.18
CA VAL A 542 24.02 -14.59 18.99
C VAL A 542 25.17 -13.63 18.76
N LYS A 543 25.94 -13.84 17.69
CA LYS A 543 27.01 -12.95 17.24
C LYS A 543 26.50 -12.01 16.16
N ASN A 544 26.73 -10.71 16.32
CA ASN A 544 26.22 -9.70 15.40
C ASN A 544 27.32 -8.74 14.93
N GLU A 545 27.70 -8.85 13.67
CA GLU A 545 28.52 -7.87 12.92
C GLU A 545 27.67 -6.98 12.00
N GLY A 546 26.41 -7.35 11.79
CA GLY A 546 25.47 -6.70 10.87
C GLY A 546 24.32 -6.02 11.59
N THR A 547 23.10 -6.48 11.32
CA THR A 547 21.87 -5.94 11.93
C THR A 547 21.00 -7.02 12.54
N LEU A 548 20.59 -6.81 13.79
CA LEU A 548 19.51 -7.54 14.44
C LEU A 548 18.27 -6.65 14.47
N SER A 549 17.20 -7.06 13.79
CA SER A 549 15.92 -6.35 13.74
C SER A 549 14.87 -7.04 14.61
N VAL A 550 14.30 -6.32 15.58
CA VAL A 550 13.39 -6.86 16.60
C VAL A 550 12.03 -6.17 16.51
N TYR A 551 11.00 -6.92 16.10
CA TYR A 551 9.62 -6.44 15.91
C TYR A 551 8.59 -7.35 16.59
N GLY A 552 7.30 -6.98 16.52
CA GLY A 552 6.21 -7.71 17.20
C GLY A 552 6.29 -7.55 18.72
N LEU A 553 6.07 -8.63 19.47
CA LEU A 553 6.32 -8.63 20.94
C LEU A 553 7.81 -8.70 21.30
N GLY A 554 8.69 -8.80 20.29
CA GLY A 554 10.13 -8.78 20.42
C GLY A 554 10.79 -10.16 20.39
N LEU A 555 11.97 -10.25 21.00
CA LEU A 555 12.86 -11.42 20.94
C LEU A 555 13.37 -11.75 22.35
N LYS A 556 13.33 -13.02 22.73
CA LYS A 556 14.02 -13.57 23.89
C LYS A 556 15.21 -14.40 23.40
N ILE A 557 16.41 -14.06 23.86
CA ILE A 557 17.64 -14.82 23.66
C ILE A 557 17.93 -15.52 24.99
N ASN A 558 17.73 -16.83 25.04
CA ASN A 558 18.12 -17.69 26.16
C ASN A 558 19.64 -17.93 26.11
N GLY A 559 20.42 -16.86 26.24
CA GLY A 559 21.87 -16.87 26.32
C GLY A 559 22.50 -15.50 26.11
N ASN A 560 23.63 -15.45 25.41
CA ASN A 560 24.41 -14.22 25.26
C ASN A 560 24.21 -13.57 23.89
N TYR A 561 24.30 -12.24 23.87
CA TYR A 561 24.41 -11.44 22.65
C TYR A 561 25.79 -10.79 22.60
N GLU A 562 26.52 -10.98 21.50
CA GLU A 562 27.86 -10.45 21.26
C GLU A 562 27.86 -9.59 19.98
N GLY A 563 27.82 -8.28 20.13
CA GLY A 563 27.98 -7.32 19.03
C GLY A 563 29.45 -7.02 18.72
N ASP A 564 29.76 -6.85 17.43
CA ASP A 564 31.08 -6.42 16.94
C ASP A 564 31.06 -4.92 16.52
N ASP A 565 32.19 -4.41 16.01
CA ASP A 565 32.30 -3.02 15.54
C ASP A 565 31.19 -2.69 14.54
N LYS A 566 30.47 -1.58 14.80
CA LYS A 566 29.35 -1.06 13.99
C LYS A 566 28.13 -1.99 13.86
N SER A 567 27.99 -2.99 14.73
CA SER A 567 26.77 -3.82 14.80
C SER A 567 25.55 -2.97 15.14
N ASN A 568 24.40 -3.29 14.56
CA ASN A 568 23.15 -2.56 14.79
C ASN A 568 22.10 -3.45 15.48
N ILE A 569 21.40 -2.89 16.46
CA ILE A 569 20.12 -3.41 16.95
C ILE A 569 19.03 -2.44 16.52
N VAL A 570 18.15 -2.87 15.64
CA VAL A 570 16.94 -2.14 15.25
C VAL A 570 15.79 -2.67 16.08
N ILE A 571 15.03 -1.81 16.73
CA ILE A 571 13.94 -2.25 17.61
C ILE A 571 12.70 -1.37 17.47
N ASP A 572 11.53 -2.01 17.38
CA ASP A 572 10.25 -1.32 17.49
C ASP A 572 10.07 -0.79 18.91
N ILE A 573 10.27 0.51 19.09
CA ILE A 573 10.23 1.13 20.41
C ILE A 573 8.83 1.24 20.98
N ASP A 574 7.77 1.10 20.18
CA ASP A 574 6.37 1.14 20.62
C ASP A 574 5.95 -0.22 21.22
N LYS A 575 6.45 -1.34 20.68
CA LYS A 575 5.88 -2.67 20.97
C LYS A 575 6.85 -3.76 21.36
N SER A 576 8.09 -3.70 20.88
CA SER A 576 9.02 -4.82 20.99
C SER A 576 9.95 -4.70 22.19
N ASN A 577 10.36 -5.84 22.74
CA ASN A 577 11.37 -5.91 23.79
C ASN A 577 12.39 -6.99 23.40
N LEU A 578 13.68 -6.67 23.53
CA LEU A 578 14.76 -7.63 23.42
C LEU A 578 15.19 -8.05 24.84
N GLU A 579 14.94 -9.31 25.17
CA GLU A 579 15.36 -9.90 26.43
C GLU A 579 16.54 -10.85 26.19
N VAL A 580 17.65 -10.64 26.89
CA VAL A 580 18.84 -11.50 26.84
C VAL A 580 19.04 -12.09 28.23
N THR A 581 18.91 -13.41 28.39
CA THR A 581 18.99 -14.01 29.74
C THR A 581 20.39 -14.00 30.33
N GLY A 582 21.43 -13.87 29.49
CA GLY A 582 22.83 -13.71 29.91
C GLY A 582 23.37 -12.31 29.65
N THR A 583 24.62 -12.23 29.16
CA THR A 583 25.29 -10.96 28.88
C THR A 583 24.93 -10.42 27.49
N LEU A 584 24.58 -9.14 27.43
CA LEU A 584 24.50 -8.36 26.21
C LEU A 584 25.74 -7.47 26.12
N LYS A 585 26.66 -7.82 25.21
CA LYS A 585 27.89 -7.07 24.98
C LYS A 585 27.80 -6.31 23.66
N PHE A 586 28.00 -5.00 23.71
CA PHE A 586 28.14 -4.18 22.51
C PHE A 586 29.59 -4.16 21.99
N GLY A 587 29.71 -4.00 20.67
CA GLY A 587 30.98 -3.73 20.01
C GLY A 587 31.30 -2.23 20.04
N ASN A 588 32.43 -1.85 19.44
CA ASN A 588 32.75 -0.43 19.27
C ASN A 588 31.78 0.18 18.22
N ASN A 589 31.42 1.46 18.36
CA ASN A 589 30.55 2.15 17.39
C ASN A 589 29.21 1.46 17.08
N SER A 590 28.72 0.57 17.95
CA SER A 590 27.44 -0.11 17.76
C SER A 590 26.29 0.89 17.81
N LYS A 591 25.16 0.54 17.20
CA LYS A 591 23.97 1.41 17.20
C LYS A 591 22.74 0.71 17.74
N ILE A 592 21.95 1.45 18.52
CA ILE A 592 20.55 1.12 18.76
C ILE A 592 19.72 2.07 17.90
N VAL A 593 18.95 1.50 16.99
CA VAL A 593 18.11 2.24 16.06
C VAL A 593 16.65 2.08 16.49
N ALA A 594 16.06 3.16 16.97
CA ALA A 594 14.62 3.21 17.23
C ALA A 594 13.86 3.19 15.91
N ASP A 595 12.95 2.24 15.77
CA ASP A 595 12.01 2.16 14.66
C ASP A 595 10.57 2.06 15.18
N ILE A 596 9.59 2.33 14.31
CA ILE A 596 8.20 2.00 14.57
C ILE A 596 7.54 1.53 13.28
N ASN A 597 7.36 0.21 13.15
CA ASN A 597 6.91 -0.38 11.88
C ASN A 597 5.38 -0.31 11.72
N LYS A 598 4.59 -0.55 12.77
CA LYS A 598 3.12 -0.63 12.67
C LYS A 598 2.41 0.18 13.75
N LEU A 599 2.43 1.51 13.66
CA LEU A 599 1.57 2.37 14.50
C LEU A 599 0.07 2.02 14.30
N GLY A 600 -0.72 2.08 15.38
CA GLY A 600 -2.18 2.00 15.30
C GLY A 600 -2.82 0.64 15.60
N VAL A 601 -2.07 -0.47 15.69
CA VAL A 601 -2.66 -1.79 16.03
C VAL A 601 -3.12 -1.85 17.48
N ASN A 602 -2.41 -1.18 18.39
CA ASN A 602 -2.74 -1.03 19.81
C ASN A 602 -2.86 0.46 20.18
N GLY A 603 -3.43 1.27 19.29
CA GLY A 603 -3.67 2.70 19.54
C GLY A 603 -2.60 3.64 18.98
N ILE A 604 -2.78 4.92 19.34
CA ILE A 604 -1.91 6.03 18.94
C ILE A 604 -1.08 6.49 20.15
N PRO A 605 0.22 6.80 20.01
CA PRO A 605 1.02 7.28 21.12
C PRO A 605 0.48 8.57 21.75
N LYS A 606 0.62 8.70 23.07
CA LYS A 606 0.22 9.89 23.83
C LYS A 606 1.16 11.07 23.57
N THR A 607 0.68 12.28 23.82
CA THR A 607 1.49 13.50 23.81
C THR A 607 2.37 13.64 25.05
N GLU A 608 2.02 12.93 26.13
CA GLU A 608 2.84 12.80 27.34
C GLU A 608 3.99 11.83 27.09
N THR A 609 5.17 12.15 27.63
CA THR A 609 6.36 11.29 27.53
C THR A 609 6.08 9.91 28.11
N GLN A 610 6.21 8.89 27.27
CA GLN A 610 6.15 7.49 27.63
C GLN A 610 7.57 6.99 27.90
N LYS A 611 7.76 6.29 29.03
CA LYS A 611 9.00 5.58 29.33
C LYS A 611 8.79 4.10 29.05
N ARG A 612 9.65 3.50 28.25
CA ARG A 612 9.51 2.08 27.88
C ARG A 612 10.84 1.36 27.94
N LYS A 613 10.83 0.19 28.58
CA LYS A 613 11.94 -0.75 28.58
C LYS A 613 11.99 -1.52 27.28
N ILE A 614 13.04 -1.30 26.49
CA ILE A 614 13.19 -1.89 25.16
C ILE A 614 14.20 -3.03 25.14
N ILE A 615 15.19 -3.02 26.03
CA ILE A 615 16.20 -4.07 26.13
C ILE A 615 16.40 -4.41 27.61
N THR A 616 16.47 -5.70 27.91
CA THR A 616 16.75 -6.25 29.24
C THR A 616 17.85 -7.30 29.11
N ALA A 617 18.84 -7.29 29.99
CA ALA A 617 19.84 -8.35 30.11
C ALA A 617 20.24 -8.63 31.56
N GLU A 618 20.91 -9.77 31.83
CA GLU A 618 21.54 -10.03 33.13
C GLU A 618 22.67 -9.01 33.39
N SER A 619 23.44 -8.70 32.34
CA SER A 619 24.45 -7.64 32.33
C SER A 619 24.59 -7.05 30.92
N ILE A 620 24.64 -5.72 30.84
CA ILE A 620 24.89 -4.95 29.63
C ILE A 620 26.27 -4.32 29.72
N THR A 621 27.17 -4.72 28.81
CA THR A 621 28.56 -4.24 28.78
C THR A 621 28.85 -3.45 27.50
N ASN A 622 29.80 -2.51 27.59
CA ASN A 622 30.17 -1.57 26.53
C ASN A 622 29.01 -0.66 26.05
N HIS A 623 28.02 -0.39 26.90
CA HIS A 623 26.88 0.45 26.52
C HIS A 623 27.28 1.91 26.26
N GLU A 624 28.38 2.37 26.86
CA GLU A 624 28.98 3.70 26.62
C GLU A 624 29.49 3.88 25.18
N LYS A 625 29.65 2.79 24.42
CA LYS A 625 30.08 2.81 23.01
C LYS A 625 28.92 2.80 22.02
N VAL A 626 27.69 2.80 22.52
CA VAL A 626 26.48 2.73 21.69
C VAL A 626 26.05 4.12 21.26
N THR A 627 25.80 4.26 19.96
CA THR A 627 25.12 5.43 19.41
C THR A 627 23.62 5.16 19.27
N TYR A 628 22.79 6.06 19.78
CA TYR A 628 21.34 5.96 19.65
C TYR A 628 20.86 6.74 18.43
N VAL A 629 20.05 6.10 17.59
CA VAL A 629 19.65 6.64 16.28
C VAL A 629 18.15 6.48 16.06
N LYS A 630 17.54 7.44 15.36
CA LYS A 630 16.15 7.38 14.90
C LYS A 630 16.08 6.79 13.48
N SER A 631 15.13 5.90 13.22
CA SER A 631 14.82 5.40 11.87
C SER A 631 14.26 6.48 10.95
N ASP A 632 14.55 6.39 9.65
CA ASP A 632 13.85 7.15 8.61
C ASP A 632 12.33 6.86 8.54
N ASN A 633 11.86 5.71 9.05
CA ASN A 633 10.43 5.39 9.09
C ASN A 633 9.68 6.20 10.16
N ILE A 634 10.39 6.77 11.14
CA ILE A 634 9.77 7.58 12.18
C ILE A 634 9.75 9.04 11.70
N ASN A 635 8.57 9.54 11.34
CA ASN A 635 8.42 10.92 10.88
C ASN A 635 8.38 11.95 12.04
N GLY A 636 8.03 13.20 11.73
CA GLY A 636 7.99 14.29 12.71
C GLY A 636 6.96 14.13 13.83
N TYR A 637 6.03 13.18 13.73
CA TYR A 637 5.02 12.94 14.77
C TYR A 637 5.54 12.23 16.00
N ILE A 638 6.65 11.53 15.93
CA ILE A 638 7.22 10.84 17.09
C ILE A 638 8.52 11.54 17.45
N ASP A 639 8.50 12.10 18.64
CA ASP A 639 9.66 12.65 19.31
C ASP A 639 10.23 11.60 20.24
N ILE A 640 11.53 11.35 20.12
CA ILE A 640 12.26 10.47 21.02
C ILE A 640 13.10 11.42 21.85
N SER A 641 12.83 11.50 23.14
CA SER A 641 13.47 12.46 24.03
C SER A 641 14.85 12.00 24.50
N GLY A 642 15.07 10.68 24.57
CA GLY A 642 16.37 10.11 24.91
C GLY A 642 16.31 8.62 25.20
N PHE A 643 17.50 8.04 25.34
CA PHE A 643 17.68 6.70 25.86
C PHE A 643 18.48 6.77 27.15
N TYR A 644 18.24 5.81 28.05
CA TYR A 644 18.98 5.72 29.28
C TYR A 644 19.16 4.28 29.74
N VAL A 645 20.30 4.01 30.36
CA VAL A 645 20.64 2.71 30.93
C VAL A 645 20.35 2.73 32.43
N VAL A 646 19.77 1.64 32.95
CA VAL A 646 19.46 1.48 34.37
C VAL A 646 20.15 0.22 34.89
N ASP A 647 20.92 0.37 35.97
CA ASP A 647 21.66 -0.68 36.68
C ASP A 647 22.58 -1.56 35.82
N GLY A 648 22.96 -1.08 34.63
CA GLY A 648 23.69 -1.89 33.65
C GLY A 648 22.92 -3.12 33.17
N LYS A 649 21.58 -3.13 33.29
CA LYS A 649 20.71 -4.28 32.98
C LYS A 649 19.59 -3.95 32.01
N ASP A 650 19.10 -2.71 32.05
CA ASP A 650 17.99 -2.27 31.23
C ASP A 650 18.40 -1.11 30.33
N ILE A 651 17.93 -1.10 29.08
CA ILE A 651 17.92 0.10 28.24
C ILE A 651 16.48 0.52 28.03
N ASN A 652 16.21 1.77 28.40
CA ASN A 652 14.91 2.40 28.29
C ASN A 652 14.94 3.51 27.24
N VAL A 653 13.77 3.82 26.70
CA VAL A 653 13.54 4.93 25.77
C VAL A 653 12.42 5.80 26.30
N GLU A 654 12.61 7.11 26.17
CA GLU A 654 11.56 8.11 26.38
C GLU A 654 11.09 8.63 25.03
N TYR A 655 9.79 8.56 24.76
CA TYR A 655 9.22 9.06 23.51
C TYR A 655 7.80 9.57 23.71
N LYS A 656 7.36 10.47 22.82
CA LYS A 656 6.01 11.02 22.80
C LYS A 656 5.56 11.31 21.39
N ARG A 657 4.26 11.54 21.24
CA ARG A 657 3.67 12.09 20.04
C ARG A 657 3.76 13.62 20.03
N ASN A 658 4.33 14.18 18.98
CA ASN A 658 4.21 15.60 18.66
C ASN A 658 2.80 15.92 18.15
N LEU A 659 2.30 17.10 18.52
CA LEU A 659 1.05 17.65 17.98
C LEU A 659 1.18 17.85 16.46
N THR A 660 0.10 17.62 15.73
CA THR A 660 0.06 17.83 14.28
C THR A 660 0.44 19.27 13.93
N THR A 661 0.06 20.23 14.78
CA THR A 661 0.42 21.66 14.62
C THR A 661 1.93 21.90 14.72
N TYR A 662 2.64 21.16 15.55
CA TYR A 662 4.11 21.22 15.64
C TYR A 662 4.74 20.64 14.38
N VAL A 663 4.30 19.45 13.95
CA VAL A 663 4.81 18.79 12.74
C VAL A 663 4.68 19.68 11.49
N LEU A 664 3.55 20.38 11.36
CA LEU A 664 3.34 21.32 10.26
C LEU A 664 4.24 22.57 10.31
N LYS A 665 4.55 23.07 11.50
CA LYS A 665 5.48 24.19 11.68
C LYS A 665 6.90 23.80 11.29
N GLU A 666 7.36 22.61 11.70
CA GLU A 666 8.65 22.05 11.29
C GLU A 666 8.72 21.86 9.76
N ALA A 667 7.62 21.43 9.14
CA ALA A 667 7.48 21.34 7.69
C ALA A 667 7.31 22.71 6.99
N LYS A 668 7.36 23.84 7.73
CA LYS A 668 7.16 25.20 7.23
C LYS A 668 5.84 25.39 6.47
N TYR A 669 4.79 24.67 6.89
CA TYR A 669 3.46 24.70 6.26
C TYR A 669 2.37 25.13 7.25
N THR A 670 2.15 26.44 7.38
CA THR A 670 1.25 27.03 8.38
C THR A 670 0.01 27.80 7.86
N PRO A 671 -0.66 27.42 6.75
CA PRO A 671 -1.94 28.05 6.42
C PRO A 671 -2.98 27.89 7.55
N LYS A 672 -3.86 28.89 7.73
CA LYS A 672 -4.91 28.88 8.77
C LYS A 672 -5.79 27.63 8.71
N SER A 673 -6.19 27.18 7.52
CA SER A 673 -7.01 25.98 7.35
C SER A 673 -6.25 24.72 7.78
N ALA A 674 -4.97 24.60 7.42
CA ALA A 674 -4.14 23.46 7.80
C ALA A 674 -3.91 23.40 9.31
N MET A 675 -3.63 24.54 9.97
CA MET A 675 -3.46 24.61 11.42
C MET A 675 -4.75 24.26 12.18
N ASN A 676 -5.90 24.74 11.72
CA ASN A 676 -7.20 24.38 12.31
C ASN A 676 -7.51 22.87 12.11
N THR A 677 -7.16 22.32 10.94
CA THR A 677 -7.30 20.89 10.66
C THR A 677 -6.40 20.04 11.56
N ALA A 678 -5.17 20.49 11.78
CA ALA A 678 -4.21 19.86 12.68
C ALA A 678 -4.75 19.75 14.12
N GLU A 679 -5.31 20.84 14.65
CA GLU A 679 -5.97 20.84 15.96
C GLU A 679 -7.17 19.87 16.02
N ASN A 680 -7.98 19.84 14.97
CA ASN A 680 -9.13 18.93 14.88
C ASN A 680 -8.69 17.46 14.84
N ILE A 681 -7.61 17.14 14.11
CA ILE A 681 -7.04 15.79 14.05
C ILE A 681 -6.44 15.40 15.42
N ASP A 682 -5.77 16.33 16.10
CA ASP A 682 -5.17 16.04 17.41
C ASP A 682 -6.21 15.69 18.48
N ARG A 683 -7.44 16.20 18.39
CA ARG A 683 -8.58 15.76 19.24
C ARG A 683 -8.86 14.27 19.05
N VAL A 684 -8.97 13.82 17.80
CA VAL A 684 -9.18 12.41 17.46
C VAL A 684 -7.99 11.56 17.94
N PHE A 685 -6.76 12.02 17.72
CA PHE A 685 -5.58 11.30 18.19
C PHE A 685 -5.52 11.18 19.72
N ASN A 686 -5.95 12.20 20.47
CA ASN A 686 -6.03 12.11 21.92
C ASN A 686 -7.06 11.06 22.37
N THR A 687 -8.25 11.04 21.75
CA THR A 687 -9.26 10.01 22.00
C THR A 687 -8.74 8.61 21.69
N LEU A 688 -8.07 8.43 20.55
CA LEU A 688 -7.45 7.17 20.15
C LEU A 688 -6.26 6.76 21.03
N SER A 689 -5.55 7.70 21.64
CA SER A 689 -4.46 7.40 22.57
C SER A 689 -4.94 6.86 23.92
N ASN A 690 -6.19 7.16 24.29
CA ASN A 690 -6.83 6.64 25.50
C ASN A 690 -7.59 5.33 25.27
N ASN A 691 -7.89 4.99 24.01
CA ASN A 691 -8.53 3.72 23.64
C ASN A 691 -7.67 2.96 22.62
N GLN A 692 -6.73 2.19 23.15
CA GLN A 692 -5.74 1.44 22.37
C GLN A 692 -6.34 0.38 21.43
N SER A 693 -7.58 -0.08 21.68
CA SER A 693 -8.24 -1.12 20.86
C SER A 693 -9.24 -0.56 19.86
N HIS A 694 -9.25 0.76 19.61
CA HIS A 694 -10.23 1.38 18.73
C HIS A 694 -10.07 0.90 17.27
N PRO A 695 -11.14 0.41 16.60
CA PRO A 695 -11.05 -0.19 15.26
C PRO A 695 -10.61 0.78 14.15
N LEU A 696 -10.68 2.09 14.41
CA LEU A 696 -10.21 3.15 13.49
C LEU A 696 -8.78 3.65 13.75
N ALA A 697 -8.10 3.14 14.78
CA ALA A 697 -6.73 3.55 15.11
C ALA A 697 -5.73 3.25 13.96
N PRO A 698 -5.77 2.10 13.27
CA PRO A 698 -4.88 1.85 12.12
C PRO A 698 -5.06 2.86 10.98
N GLN A 699 -6.30 3.29 10.72
CA GLN A 699 -6.63 4.25 9.66
C GLN A 699 -6.12 5.64 10.03
N ALA A 700 -6.24 6.04 11.29
CA ALA A 700 -5.69 7.30 11.81
C ALA A 700 -4.16 7.29 11.80
N ALA A 701 -3.54 6.16 12.13
CA ALA A 701 -2.09 5.98 12.14
C ALA A 701 -1.44 6.12 10.75
N ARG A 702 -2.22 6.07 9.65
CA ARG A 702 -1.72 6.34 8.29
C ARG A 702 -1.00 7.68 8.20
N LEU A 703 -1.43 8.70 8.93
CA LEU A 703 -0.80 10.03 8.96
C LEU A 703 0.66 10.01 9.43
N PHE A 704 1.03 9.05 10.29
CA PHE A 704 2.38 8.88 10.81
C PHE A 704 3.33 8.21 9.81
N LYS A 705 2.78 7.69 8.70
CA LYS A 705 3.55 7.07 7.62
C LYS A 705 3.51 7.89 6.33
N VAL A 706 2.86 9.06 6.35
CA VAL A 706 2.84 9.95 5.19
C VAL A 706 4.24 10.52 5.00
N ASP A 707 4.74 10.43 3.77
CA ASP A 707 5.99 11.05 3.36
C ASP A 707 5.96 12.56 3.69
N PRO A 708 7.02 13.13 4.29
CA PRO A 708 7.06 14.55 4.65
C PRO A 708 6.68 15.49 3.50
N THR A 709 7.02 15.16 2.25
CA THR A 709 6.68 15.96 1.06
C THR A 709 5.19 15.96 0.73
N ARG A 710 4.44 14.95 1.20
CA ARG A 710 3.00 14.79 0.95
C ARG A 710 2.12 15.18 2.13
N LEU A 711 2.70 15.45 3.29
CA LEU A 711 1.95 15.73 4.52
C LEU A 711 1.00 16.93 4.37
N SER A 712 1.46 18.03 3.76
CA SER A 712 0.63 19.24 3.53
C SER A 712 -0.62 18.94 2.71
N VAL A 713 -0.48 18.15 1.64
CA VAL A 713 -1.57 17.75 0.76
C VAL A 713 -2.58 16.88 1.49
N VAL A 714 -2.11 15.92 2.28
CA VAL A 714 -3.00 15.06 3.07
C VAL A 714 -3.75 15.88 4.11
N ILE A 715 -3.07 16.77 4.85
CA ILE A 715 -3.72 17.63 5.84
C ILE A 715 -4.77 18.54 5.20
N ASP A 716 -4.48 19.18 4.08
CA ASP A 716 -5.47 20.03 3.39
C ASP A 716 -6.71 19.22 2.96
N SER A 717 -6.50 17.98 2.52
CA SER A 717 -7.58 17.05 2.17
C SER A 717 -8.46 16.64 3.35
N LEU A 718 -8.08 16.95 4.60
CA LEU A 718 -8.87 16.66 5.80
C LEU A 718 -9.63 17.88 6.33
N SER A 719 -9.40 19.07 5.76
CA SER A 719 -9.88 20.32 6.35
C SER A 719 -11.38 20.53 6.34
N GLY A 720 -12.06 20.11 5.27
CA GLY A 720 -13.47 20.46 5.04
C GLY A 720 -13.73 21.96 4.87
N GLU A 721 -12.70 22.80 4.73
CA GLU A 721 -12.82 24.28 4.72
C GLU A 721 -13.72 24.82 3.60
N LEU A 722 -13.86 24.03 2.52
CA LEU A 722 -14.69 24.36 1.38
C LEU A 722 -16.16 24.53 1.78
N TYR A 723 -16.68 23.76 2.75
CA TYR A 723 -18.11 23.79 3.12
C TYR A 723 -18.50 25.11 3.78
N ALA A 724 -17.57 25.69 4.55
CA ALA A 724 -17.69 27.03 5.10
C ALA A 724 -17.48 28.07 3.98
N SER A 725 -16.39 27.94 3.23
CA SER A 725 -16.03 28.91 2.18
C SER A 725 -17.07 29.01 1.06
N SER A 726 -17.76 27.92 0.73
CA SER A 726 -18.81 27.89 -0.29
C SER A 726 -20.08 28.62 0.13
N GLN A 727 -20.29 28.93 1.42
CA GLN A 727 -21.43 29.78 1.81
C GLN A 727 -21.25 31.21 1.30
N SER A 728 -20.01 31.68 1.10
CA SER A 728 -19.73 32.95 0.44
C SER A 728 -20.27 33.00 -0.99
N ALA A 729 -20.29 31.88 -1.71
CA ALA A 729 -20.88 31.78 -3.04
C ALA A 729 -22.40 32.02 -3.03
N VAL A 730 -23.09 31.44 -2.04
CA VAL A 730 -24.54 31.58 -1.84
C VAL A 730 -24.90 33.01 -1.44
N VAL A 731 -24.08 33.62 -0.59
CA VAL A 731 -24.21 35.04 -0.24
C VAL A 731 -24.03 35.93 -1.45
N ASN A 732 -22.96 35.73 -2.23
CA ASN A 732 -22.70 36.52 -3.44
C ASN A 732 -23.84 36.39 -4.46
N GLN A 733 -24.41 35.20 -4.61
CA GLN A 733 -25.63 34.96 -5.40
C GLN A 733 -26.78 35.88 -4.99
N ASN A 734 -27.08 35.94 -3.69
CA ASN A 734 -28.16 36.79 -3.17
C ASN A 734 -27.83 38.28 -3.30
N LEU A 735 -26.58 38.69 -3.06
CA LEU A 735 -26.13 40.07 -3.21
C LEU A 735 -26.30 40.57 -4.66
N VAL A 736 -25.96 39.74 -5.66
CA VAL A 736 -26.14 40.07 -7.09
C VAL A 736 -27.62 40.23 -7.43
N ALA A 737 -28.47 39.28 -7.00
CA ALA A 737 -29.92 39.37 -7.24
C ALA A 737 -30.51 40.64 -6.62
N ASN A 738 -30.14 40.95 -5.37
CA ASN A 738 -30.61 42.15 -4.68
C ASN A 738 -30.16 43.43 -5.38
N LYS A 739 -28.92 43.47 -5.86
CA LYS A 739 -28.34 44.61 -6.57
C LYS A 739 -29.13 44.92 -7.84
N LEU A 740 -29.35 43.92 -8.69
CA LEU A 740 -30.07 44.09 -9.96
C LEU A 740 -31.55 44.43 -9.73
N LEU A 741 -32.21 43.81 -8.75
CA LEU A 741 -33.60 44.14 -8.40
C LEU A 741 -33.75 45.56 -7.83
N SER A 742 -32.77 46.05 -7.05
CA SER A 742 -32.78 47.43 -6.55
C SER A 742 -32.72 48.46 -7.69
N GLU A 743 -31.94 48.15 -8.74
CA GLU A 743 -31.82 48.99 -9.94
C GLU A 743 -33.09 48.95 -10.79
N ARG A 744 -33.72 47.77 -10.92
CA ARG A 744 -35.01 47.62 -11.59
C ARG A 744 -36.10 48.42 -10.90
N MET A 745 -36.22 48.29 -9.58
CA MET A 745 -37.23 48.99 -8.78
C MET A 745 -37.16 50.52 -8.95
N MET A 746 -35.95 51.06 -9.09
CA MET A 746 -35.76 52.46 -9.44
C MET A 746 -36.24 52.83 -10.85
N SER A 747 -35.92 52.01 -11.85
CA SER A 747 -36.39 52.24 -13.22
C SER A 747 -37.93 52.25 -13.30
N VAL A 748 -38.60 51.42 -12.50
CA VAL A 748 -40.08 51.42 -12.40
C VAL A 748 -40.59 52.69 -11.73
N ASN A 749 -39.96 53.12 -10.63
CA ASN A 749 -40.36 54.33 -9.91
C ASN A 749 -40.25 55.60 -10.79
N ASN A 750 -39.25 55.66 -11.65
CA ASN A 750 -39.04 56.76 -12.61
C ASN A 750 -39.91 56.64 -13.88
N GLY A 751 -40.51 55.48 -14.15
CA GLY A 751 -41.33 55.20 -15.32
C GLY A 751 -42.84 55.37 -15.09
N THR A 752 -43.64 55.12 -16.12
CA THR A 752 -45.10 55.34 -16.11
C THR A 752 -45.96 54.16 -16.60
N LYS A 753 -45.38 53.09 -17.16
CA LYS A 753 -46.10 51.93 -17.71
C LYS A 753 -45.70 50.64 -16.99
N GLY A 754 -46.67 49.74 -16.80
CA GLY A 754 -46.42 48.40 -16.26
C GLY A 754 -45.77 47.49 -17.30
N GLY A 755 -45.12 46.41 -16.89
CA GLY A 755 -44.44 45.56 -17.86
C GLY A 755 -43.86 44.26 -17.34
N PHE A 756 -43.51 43.40 -18.30
CA PHE A 756 -42.72 42.20 -18.08
C PHE A 756 -41.25 42.46 -18.41
N TRP A 757 -40.36 41.81 -17.70
CA TRP A 757 -38.93 41.91 -17.95
C TRP A 757 -38.22 40.59 -17.70
N VAL A 758 -37.07 40.43 -18.35
CA VAL A 758 -36.18 39.29 -18.21
C VAL A 758 -34.73 39.76 -18.27
N ASP A 759 -33.85 39.23 -17.43
CA ASP A 759 -32.40 39.38 -17.53
C ASP A 759 -31.70 38.03 -17.56
N GLY A 760 -30.72 37.88 -18.46
CA GLY A 760 -29.65 36.91 -18.35
C GLY A 760 -28.48 37.51 -17.58
N ILE A 761 -27.91 36.75 -16.63
CA ILE A 761 -26.86 37.20 -15.71
C ILE A 761 -25.64 36.29 -15.86
N TYR A 762 -24.46 36.89 -15.98
CA TYR A 762 -23.18 36.22 -15.87
C TYR A 762 -22.34 36.88 -14.77
N VAL A 763 -21.78 36.07 -13.88
CA VAL A 763 -20.95 36.54 -12.77
C VAL A 763 -19.66 35.75 -12.68
N ASN A 764 -18.56 36.49 -12.52
CA ASN A 764 -17.27 35.95 -12.15
C ASN A 764 -16.86 36.51 -10.78
N SER A 765 -16.56 35.64 -9.83
CA SER A 765 -16.35 36.01 -8.42
C SER A 765 -15.10 35.33 -7.88
N ASN A 766 -14.34 36.03 -7.04
CA ASN A 766 -13.16 35.49 -6.38
C ASN A 766 -13.46 35.19 -4.91
N ILE A 767 -13.32 33.93 -4.50
CA ILE A 767 -13.33 33.54 -3.08
C ILE A 767 -11.87 33.42 -2.66
N LYS A 768 -11.35 34.39 -1.90
CA LYS A 768 -9.93 34.41 -1.50
C LYS A 768 -9.71 35.10 -0.15
N GLN A 769 -9.00 34.43 0.74
CA GLN A 769 -8.48 35.00 1.98
C GLN A 769 -7.17 34.30 2.37
N ASN A 770 -6.20 35.05 2.89
CA ASN A 770 -4.91 34.50 3.30
C ASN A 770 -5.09 33.39 4.34
N GLY A 771 -4.49 32.23 4.07
CA GLY A 771 -4.53 31.05 4.93
C GLY A 771 -5.62 30.02 4.60
N TYR A 772 -6.54 30.33 3.69
CA TYR A 772 -7.60 29.43 3.22
C TYR A 772 -7.44 29.11 1.73
N ALA A 773 -8.07 28.03 1.26
CA ALA A 773 -8.16 27.72 -0.15
C ALA A 773 -8.93 28.81 -0.92
N SER A 774 -8.46 29.16 -2.11
CA SER A 774 -9.09 30.15 -2.98
C SER A 774 -9.77 29.49 -4.17
N ALA A 775 -10.88 30.07 -4.63
CA ALA A 775 -11.62 29.62 -5.80
C ALA A 775 -12.03 30.78 -6.70
N LYS A 776 -12.05 30.52 -8.01
CA LYS A 776 -12.78 31.34 -8.98
C LYS A 776 -14.17 30.73 -9.16
N MET A 777 -15.21 31.47 -8.77
CA MET A 777 -16.59 31.07 -8.96
C MET A 777 -17.12 31.68 -10.25
N LYS A 778 -17.60 30.81 -11.15
CA LYS A 778 -18.39 31.21 -12.32
C LYS A 778 -19.85 30.95 -12.03
N MET A 779 -20.70 31.94 -12.25
CA MET A 779 -22.13 31.84 -12.08
C MET A 779 -22.88 32.34 -13.31
N THR A 780 -23.91 31.61 -13.70
CA THR A 780 -24.88 32.02 -14.71
C THR A 780 -26.26 32.01 -14.07
N GLY A 781 -27.09 32.98 -14.39
CA GLY A 781 -28.46 33.04 -13.90
C GLY A 781 -29.40 33.71 -14.85
N SER A 782 -30.68 33.60 -14.54
CA SER A 782 -31.76 34.31 -15.21
C SER A 782 -32.73 34.83 -14.16
N GLN A 783 -33.24 36.03 -14.38
CA GLN A 783 -34.33 36.58 -13.58
C GLN A 783 -35.43 37.08 -14.51
N ALA A 784 -36.67 36.92 -14.10
CA ALA A 784 -37.82 37.43 -14.81
C ALA A 784 -38.85 37.94 -13.82
N GLY A 785 -39.57 38.99 -14.19
CA GLY A 785 -40.56 39.60 -13.32
C GLY A 785 -41.62 40.37 -14.07
N ILE A 786 -42.63 40.77 -13.30
CA ILE A 786 -43.66 41.72 -13.69
C ILE A 786 -43.69 42.81 -12.63
N ASP A 787 -43.72 44.06 -13.07
CA ASP A 787 -43.83 45.22 -12.20
C ASP A 787 -44.72 46.28 -12.84
N SER A 788 -45.36 47.09 -11.99
CA SER A 788 -46.19 48.20 -12.44
C SER A 788 -46.28 49.30 -11.39
N LYS A 789 -46.53 50.51 -11.88
CA LYS A 789 -46.91 51.66 -11.07
C LYS A 789 -48.43 51.58 -10.82
N VAL A 790 -48.80 51.07 -9.65
CA VAL A 790 -50.20 50.82 -9.25
C VAL A 790 -50.95 52.12 -8.93
N SER A 791 -50.22 53.15 -8.50
CA SER A 791 -50.73 54.53 -8.40
C SER A 791 -49.58 55.51 -8.61
N ASP A 792 -49.88 56.82 -8.68
CA ASP A 792 -48.86 57.87 -8.81
C ASP A 792 -47.76 57.79 -7.74
N LYS A 793 -48.08 57.19 -6.57
CA LYS A 793 -47.18 57.06 -5.42
C LYS A 793 -46.72 55.62 -5.14
N LEU A 794 -47.33 54.58 -5.72
CA LEU A 794 -47.02 53.19 -5.37
C LEU A 794 -46.62 52.37 -6.60
N SER A 795 -45.45 51.73 -6.53
CA SER A 795 -44.99 50.71 -7.48
C SER A 795 -44.86 49.35 -6.80
N LEU A 796 -45.31 48.29 -7.47
CA LEU A 796 -45.23 46.91 -6.97
C LEU A 796 -44.70 45.98 -8.06
N GLY A 797 -43.98 44.94 -7.65
CA GLY A 797 -43.48 43.91 -8.55
C GLY A 797 -43.16 42.58 -7.88
N ILE A 798 -43.13 41.54 -8.71
CA ILE A 798 -42.69 40.19 -8.34
C ILE A 798 -41.62 39.72 -9.32
N ALA A 799 -40.67 38.92 -8.82
CA ALA A 799 -39.62 38.34 -9.64
C ALA A 799 -39.27 36.91 -9.23
N LEU A 800 -38.91 36.10 -10.22
CA LEU A 800 -38.31 34.78 -10.05
C LEU A 800 -36.85 34.84 -10.50
N ASN A 801 -35.97 34.21 -9.73
CA ASN A 801 -34.54 34.12 -10.02
C ASN A 801 -34.11 32.66 -10.06
N GLN A 802 -33.31 32.29 -11.05
CA GLN A 802 -32.62 31.01 -11.10
C GLN A 802 -31.13 31.26 -11.31
N SER A 803 -30.28 30.57 -10.56
CA SER A 803 -28.82 30.67 -10.72
C SER A 803 -28.10 29.33 -10.56
N PHE A 804 -26.99 29.21 -11.26
CA PHE A 804 -26.09 28.07 -11.26
C PHE A 804 -24.66 28.57 -11.05
N GLY A 805 -24.01 28.11 -10.00
CA GLY A 805 -22.64 28.46 -9.65
C GLY A 805 -21.72 27.24 -9.61
N ASN A 806 -20.50 27.39 -10.12
CA ASN A 806 -19.44 26.39 -10.02
C ASN A 806 -18.17 27.06 -9.47
N ALA A 807 -17.64 26.51 -8.38
CA ALA A 807 -16.40 26.95 -7.73
C ALA A 807 -15.42 25.77 -7.64
N ASP A 808 -14.21 25.97 -8.16
CA ASP A 808 -13.09 25.02 -8.10
C ASP A 808 -12.03 25.59 -7.16
N PHE A 809 -11.83 24.95 -6.00
CA PHE A 809 -10.90 25.41 -4.97
C PHE A 809 -9.52 24.78 -5.19
N ASN A 810 -8.46 25.56 -4.98
CA ASN A 810 -7.10 25.05 -4.96
C ASN A 810 -6.79 24.23 -3.68
N ARG A 811 -5.54 23.77 -3.53
CA ARG A 811 -5.04 23.04 -2.33
C ARG A 811 -5.82 21.76 -2.01
N GLU A 812 -6.23 21.00 -3.03
CA GLU A 812 -7.04 19.77 -2.88
C GLU A 812 -8.34 19.94 -2.07
N ALA A 813 -8.81 21.17 -1.84
CA ALA A 813 -10.03 21.40 -1.09
C ALA A 813 -11.25 20.84 -1.82
N GLY A 814 -11.28 20.94 -3.16
CA GLY A 814 -12.28 20.28 -4.01
C GLY A 814 -13.19 21.24 -4.79
N LYS A 815 -14.32 20.72 -5.26
CA LYS A 815 -15.26 21.41 -6.17
C LYS A 815 -16.64 21.55 -5.54
N SER A 816 -17.25 22.72 -5.69
CA SER A 816 -18.61 23.00 -5.25
C SER A 816 -19.49 23.48 -6.40
N LYS A 817 -20.65 22.84 -6.57
CA LYS A 817 -21.68 23.20 -7.54
C LYS A 817 -22.97 23.55 -6.82
N THR A 818 -23.50 24.74 -7.08
CA THR A 818 -24.72 25.24 -6.42
C THR A 818 -25.77 25.61 -7.45
N LYS A 819 -27.00 25.12 -7.26
CA LYS A 819 -28.18 25.54 -8.02
C LYS A 819 -29.15 26.23 -7.06
N SER A 820 -29.56 27.45 -7.38
CA SER A 820 -30.51 28.23 -6.58
C SER A 820 -31.74 28.59 -7.40
N LEU A 821 -32.89 28.61 -6.74
CA LEU A 821 -34.16 29.13 -7.24
C LEU A 821 -34.72 30.07 -6.17
N GLY A 822 -35.15 31.27 -6.57
CA GLY A 822 -35.67 32.28 -5.67
C GLY A 822 -36.91 32.98 -6.19
N ALA A 823 -37.70 33.50 -5.26
CA ALA A 823 -38.86 34.34 -5.49
C ALA A 823 -38.73 35.61 -4.65
N PHE A 824 -39.06 36.74 -5.25
CA PHE A 824 -38.91 38.06 -4.67
C PHE A 824 -40.19 38.87 -4.88
N VAL A 825 -40.57 39.63 -3.86
CA VAL A 825 -41.62 40.64 -3.90
C VAL A 825 -40.98 41.96 -3.55
N TYR A 826 -41.24 43.00 -4.33
CA TYR A 826 -40.66 44.31 -4.11
C TYR A 826 -41.68 45.41 -4.40
N GLY A 827 -41.46 46.57 -3.79
CA GLY A 827 -42.31 47.73 -3.97
C GLY A 827 -41.65 49.01 -3.51
N SER A 828 -42.15 50.13 -4.03
CA SER A 828 -41.67 51.46 -3.70
C SER A 828 -42.84 52.41 -3.50
N TYR A 829 -42.80 53.21 -2.44
CA TYR A 829 -43.77 54.26 -2.16
C TYR A 829 -43.08 55.63 -2.21
N ASP A 830 -43.62 56.54 -3.01
CA ASP A 830 -43.13 57.91 -3.19
C ASP A 830 -43.91 58.89 -2.29
N PHE A 831 -43.20 59.60 -1.41
CA PHE A 831 -43.73 60.62 -0.49
C PHE A 831 -43.50 62.05 -1.02
N ASP A 832 -43.37 62.22 -2.34
CA ASP A 832 -43.11 63.46 -3.07
C ASP A 832 -41.69 64.05 -2.84
N LYS A 833 -41.18 64.05 -1.60
CA LYS A 833 -39.83 64.54 -1.24
C LYS A 833 -38.78 63.43 -1.10
N ALA A 834 -39.22 62.19 -0.92
CA ALA A 834 -38.39 61.00 -0.72
C ALA A 834 -39.23 59.75 -1.06
N TYR A 835 -38.58 58.63 -1.31
CA TYR A 835 -39.27 57.34 -1.48
C TYR A 835 -38.74 56.31 -0.49
N LEU A 836 -39.61 55.38 -0.10
CA LEU A 836 -39.28 54.18 0.65
C LEU A 836 -39.49 52.98 -0.26
N SER A 837 -38.45 52.17 -0.43
CA SER A 837 -38.55 50.92 -1.17
C SER A 837 -38.23 49.72 -0.29
N THR A 838 -38.92 48.62 -0.54
CA THR A 838 -38.75 47.36 0.19
C THR A 838 -38.73 46.18 -0.76
N MET A 839 -37.89 45.20 -0.47
CA MET A 839 -37.83 43.93 -1.17
C MET A 839 -37.69 42.78 -0.17
N VAL A 840 -38.51 41.76 -0.32
CA VAL A 840 -38.46 40.52 0.45
C VAL A 840 -38.23 39.37 -0.52
N GLY A 841 -37.25 38.52 -0.22
CA GLY A 841 -36.84 37.41 -1.07
C GLY A 841 -36.69 36.10 -0.30
N PHE A 842 -37.10 35.01 -0.93
CA PHE A 842 -36.85 33.64 -0.49
C PHE A 842 -36.08 32.90 -1.58
N ASN A 843 -35.01 32.20 -1.21
CA ASN A 843 -34.24 31.38 -2.14
C ASN A 843 -34.01 29.99 -1.56
N HIS A 844 -34.13 28.97 -2.39
CA HIS A 844 -33.78 27.60 -2.09
C HIS A 844 -32.58 27.18 -2.95
N ALA A 845 -31.48 26.80 -2.29
CA ALA A 845 -30.24 26.40 -2.93
C ALA A 845 -29.90 24.93 -2.64
N ARG A 846 -29.51 24.19 -3.67
CA ARG A 846 -28.94 22.84 -3.55
C ARG A 846 -27.46 22.88 -3.92
N SER A 847 -26.62 22.47 -2.98
CA SER A 847 -25.16 22.41 -3.17
C SER A 847 -24.71 20.96 -3.27
N ASN A 848 -23.79 20.70 -4.19
CA ASN A 848 -23.10 19.42 -4.37
C ASN A 848 -21.60 19.65 -4.28
N VAL A 849 -20.96 18.98 -3.33
CA VAL A 849 -19.53 19.10 -3.04
C VAL A 849 -18.84 17.79 -3.40
N ASN A 850 -17.72 17.90 -4.09
CA ASN A 850 -16.87 16.79 -4.48
C ASN A 850 -15.43 17.06 -4.05
N ARG A 851 -14.79 16.12 -3.33
CA ARG A 851 -13.40 16.25 -2.91
C ARG A 851 -12.76 14.88 -2.68
N VAL A 852 -11.45 14.88 -2.45
CA VAL A 852 -10.68 13.69 -2.06
C VAL A 852 -10.33 13.79 -0.58
N ILE A 853 -10.43 12.67 0.14
CA ILE A 853 -9.99 12.53 1.54
C ILE A 853 -8.95 11.41 1.56
N PHE A 854 -7.70 11.72 1.91
CA PHE A 854 -6.53 10.86 1.67
C PHE A 854 -6.38 10.46 0.19
N ASP A 855 -7.07 9.39 -0.21
CA ASP A 855 -7.04 8.72 -1.50
C ASP A 855 -8.45 8.35 -2.00
N LYS A 856 -9.51 8.72 -1.26
CA LYS A 856 -10.90 8.36 -1.58
C LYS A 856 -11.69 9.58 -2.03
N TYR A 857 -12.34 9.44 -3.19
CA TYR A 857 -13.29 10.43 -3.68
C TYR A 857 -14.59 10.35 -2.87
N THR A 858 -15.07 11.52 -2.42
CA THR A 858 -16.34 11.63 -1.71
C THR A 858 -17.22 12.72 -2.32
N THR A 859 -18.52 12.54 -2.16
CA THR A 859 -19.54 13.49 -2.61
C THR A 859 -20.54 13.72 -1.48
N SER A 860 -20.87 14.99 -1.23
CA SER A 860 -21.92 15.35 -0.29
C SER A 860 -22.87 16.37 -0.89
N LYS A 861 -24.14 16.27 -0.50
CA LYS A 861 -25.22 17.14 -0.96
C LYS A 861 -25.94 17.73 0.22
N PHE A 862 -26.21 19.03 0.16
CA PHE A 862 -27.02 19.71 1.16
C PHE A 862 -27.89 20.78 0.53
N ARG A 863 -28.94 21.16 1.28
CA ARG A 863 -29.88 22.20 0.89
C ARG A 863 -29.71 23.40 1.82
N SER A 864 -29.87 24.60 1.28
CA SER A 864 -29.86 25.84 2.05
C SER A 864 -31.10 26.66 1.72
N ASN A 865 -31.75 27.21 2.75
CA ASN A 865 -32.83 28.18 2.58
C ASN A 865 -32.29 29.57 2.94
N ILE A 866 -32.53 30.55 2.08
CA ILE A 866 -32.06 31.93 2.26
C ILE A 866 -33.29 32.85 2.28
N TYR A 867 -33.38 33.67 3.32
CA TYR A 867 -34.39 34.69 3.48
C TYR A 867 -33.70 36.05 3.45
N ASN A 868 -34.21 36.98 2.66
CA ASN A 868 -33.62 38.29 2.48
C ASN A 868 -34.67 39.38 2.63
N ILE A 869 -34.34 40.44 3.36
CA ILE A 869 -35.12 41.66 3.47
C ILE A 869 -34.19 42.82 3.14
N TYR A 870 -34.65 43.71 2.27
CA TYR A 870 -33.95 44.92 1.86
C TYR A 870 -34.90 46.10 1.98
N VAL A 871 -34.47 47.16 2.67
CA VAL A 871 -35.23 48.38 2.86
C VAL A 871 -34.35 49.56 2.49
N GLU A 872 -34.85 50.45 1.63
CA GLU A 872 -34.12 51.60 1.09
C GLU A 872 -34.93 52.88 1.25
N LEU A 873 -34.29 53.93 1.74
CA LEU A 873 -34.81 55.29 1.78
C LEU A 873 -33.94 56.15 0.87
N GLY A 874 -34.55 56.80 -0.12
CA GLY A 874 -33.83 57.64 -1.06
C GLY A 874 -34.61 58.85 -1.53
N LYS A 875 -33.97 59.67 -2.36
CA LYS A 875 -34.57 60.89 -2.92
C LYS A 875 -34.26 61.00 -4.40
N ASN A 876 -35.27 61.27 -5.23
CA ASN A 876 -35.07 61.56 -6.65
C ASN A 876 -34.89 63.07 -6.86
N ILE A 877 -33.76 63.47 -7.45
CA ILE A 877 -33.42 64.86 -7.77
C ILE A 877 -33.33 64.97 -9.29
N LYS A 878 -34.25 65.72 -9.91
CA LYS A 878 -34.35 65.83 -11.37
C LYS A 878 -33.68 67.12 -11.88
N PHE A 879 -32.76 66.99 -12.83
CA PHE A 879 -32.05 68.06 -13.52
C PHE A 879 -32.22 67.91 -15.04
N ASN A 880 -33.31 68.44 -15.61
CA ASN A 880 -33.64 68.31 -17.03
C ASN A 880 -33.61 66.84 -17.51
N LYS A 881 -32.54 66.43 -18.22
CA LYS A 881 -32.33 65.05 -18.72
C LYS A 881 -31.64 64.10 -17.73
N VAL A 882 -31.24 64.58 -16.55
CA VAL A 882 -30.48 63.81 -15.56
C VAL A 882 -31.30 63.62 -14.29
N ILE A 883 -31.43 62.40 -13.80
CA ILE A 883 -32.02 62.08 -12.50
C ILE A 883 -30.90 61.57 -11.60
N ILE A 884 -30.77 62.15 -10.41
CA ILE A 884 -29.81 61.74 -9.40
C ILE A 884 -30.57 61.20 -8.18
N ASN A 885 -30.09 60.07 -7.65
CA ASN A 885 -30.74 59.33 -6.58
C ASN A 885 -29.73 58.96 -5.48
N PRO A 886 -29.53 59.81 -4.47
CA PRO A 886 -28.88 59.40 -3.23
C PRO A 886 -29.82 58.51 -2.40
N PHE A 887 -29.27 57.47 -1.78
CA PHE A 887 -30.01 56.56 -0.91
C PHE A 887 -29.18 56.00 0.25
N ILE A 888 -29.91 55.58 1.28
CA ILE A 888 -29.42 54.71 2.34
C ILE A 888 -30.30 53.47 2.39
N ALA A 889 -29.72 52.30 2.65
CA ALA A 889 -30.45 51.06 2.72
C ALA A 889 -29.91 50.14 3.82
N ASN A 890 -30.76 49.23 4.27
CA ASN A 890 -30.41 48.14 5.14
C ASN A 890 -30.78 46.81 4.48
N SER A 891 -29.87 45.85 4.52
CA SER A 891 -30.08 44.50 3.98
C SER A 891 -29.83 43.47 5.07
N HIS A 892 -30.86 42.68 5.36
CA HIS A 892 -30.81 41.57 6.30
C HIS A 892 -30.96 40.25 5.57
N THR A 893 -29.97 39.36 5.70
CA THR A 893 -29.95 38.03 5.07
C THR A 893 -29.82 36.95 6.12
N HIS A 894 -30.74 36.00 6.13
CA HIS A 894 -30.70 34.80 6.97
C HIS A 894 -30.50 33.56 6.11
N ILE A 895 -29.54 32.71 6.48
CA ILE A 895 -29.21 31.47 5.77
C ILE A 895 -29.36 30.30 6.73
N HIS A 896 -30.21 29.34 6.37
CA HIS A 896 -30.31 28.05 7.05
C HIS A 896 -29.69 26.96 6.17
N ARG A 897 -28.46 26.55 6.47
CA ARG A 897 -27.76 25.42 5.84
C ARG A 897 -28.26 24.11 6.49
N GLY A 898 -28.76 23.19 5.68
CA GLY A 898 -29.14 21.84 6.09
C GLY A 898 -27.94 20.99 6.54
N ASN A 899 -28.23 19.88 7.21
CA ASN A 899 -27.22 18.90 7.60
C ASN A 899 -26.61 18.18 6.38
N PHE A 900 -25.42 17.64 6.55
CA PHE A 900 -24.77 16.80 5.55
C PHE A 900 -23.77 15.83 6.18
N LYS A 901 -23.43 14.79 5.43
CA LYS A 901 -22.44 13.79 5.81
C LYS A 901 -21.65 13.32 4.60
N GLU A 902 -20.37 13.04 4.80
CA GLU A 902 -19.50 12.37 3.83
C GLU A 902 -19.32 10.90 4.24
N ASN A 903 -19.46 9.97 3.29
CA ASN A 903 -19.47 8.53 3.57
C ASN A 903 -18.06 7.91 3.60
N THR A 904 -17.08 8.59 4.18
CA THR A 904 -15.68 8.14 4.25
C THR A 904 -15.12 8.48 5.62
N ILE A 905 -14.25 7.63 6.18
CA ILE A 905 -13.56 7.90 7.46
C ILE A 905 -12.77 9.21 7.34
N PHE A 906 -12.78 10.06 8.38
CA PHE A 906 -12.30 11.45 8.33
C PHE A 906 -13.05 12.37 7.34
N GLY A 907 -14.20 11.92 6.80
CA GLY A 907 -15.18 12.80 6.16
C GLY A 907 -15.89 13.68 7.17
N ILE A 908 -16.58 14.72 6.71
CA ILE A 908 -17.28 15.66 7.57
C ILE A 908 -18.73 15.21 7.80
N ASP A 909 -19.13 15.10 9.06
CA ASP A 909 -20.52 14.95 9.51
C ASP A 909 -20.95 16.22 10.25
N ALA A 910 -21.87 16.98 9.67
CA ALA A 910 -22.26 18.29 10.17
C ALA A 910 -23.77 18.42 10.28
N LYS A 911 -24.24 18.87 11.45
CA LYS A 911 -25.63 19.28 11.68
C LYS A 911 -25.96 20.56 10.88
N SER A 912 -27.24 20.92 10.86
CA SER A 912 -27.69 22.16 10.24
C SER A 912 -27.13 23.38 10.98
N LYS A 913 -26.93 24.49 10.27
CA LYS A 913 -26.38 25.73 10.82
C LYS A 913 -27.11 26.95 10.27
N LYS A 914 -27.34 27.93 11.14
CA LYS A 914 -27.94 29.22 10.78
C LYS A 914 -26.87 30.32 10.75
N TYR A 915 -26.95 31.18 9.76
CA TYR A 915 -26.12 32.38 9.60
C TYR A 915 -27.03 33.59 9.41
N SER A 916 -26.65 34.73 9.95
CA SER A 916 -27.41 35.98 9.83
C SER A 916 -26.47 37.13 9.55
N MET A 917 -26.82 37.95 8.57
CA MET A 917 -25.99 39.04 8.10
C MET A 917 -26.82 40.30 8.03
N ASN A 918 -26.28 41.40 8.52
CA ASN A 918 -26.92 42.71 8.45
C ASN A 918 -25.93 43.71 7.84
N SER A 919 -26.30 44.33 6.73
CA SER A 919 -25.46 45.26 5.99
C SER A 919 -26.14 46.61 5.86
N PHE A 920 -25.41 47.67 6.16
CA PHE A 920 -25.82 49.06 5.94
C PHE A 920 -25.20 49.55 4.66
N ILE A 921 -26.02 50.12 3.78
CA ILE A 921 -25.62 50.50 2.43
C ILE A 921 -25.89 51.99 2.28
N THR A 922 -24.95 52.71 1.71
CA THR A 922 -25.16 54.08 1.22
C THR A 922 -24.76 54.12 -0.23
N GLY A 923 -25.47 54.88 -1.05
CA GLY A 923 -25.14 54.98 -2.46
C GLY A 923 -25.77 56.15 -3.17
N MET A 924 -25.38 56.27 -4.42
CA MET A 924 -25.85 57.27 -5.36
C MET A 924 -26.01 56.59 -6.73
N ARG A 925 -27.15 56.81 -7.37
CA ARG A 925 -27.40 56.38 -8.75
C ARG A 925 -27.72 57.60 -9.59
N SER A 926 -27.41 57.53 -10.87
CA SER A 926 -27.79 58.56 -11.84
C SER A 926 -28.30 57.93 -13.12
N GLU A 927 -29.30 58.56 -13.69
CA GLU A 927 -29.95 58.18 -14.94
C GLU A 927 -29.93 59.38 -15.88
N ILE A 928 -29.44 59.20 -17.11
CA ILE A 928 -29.37 60.24 -18.14
C ILE A 928 -30.23 59.77 -19.31
N GLN A 929 -31.30 60.50 -19.59
CA GLN A 929 -32.27 60.17 -20.63
C GLN A 929 -32.00 60.97 -21.90
N PHE A 930 -31.68 60.27 -22.99
CA PHE A 930 -31.75 60.78 -24.36
C PHE A 930 -33.09 60.35 -24.99
N ASP A 931 -33.25 60.47 -26.31
CA ASP A 931 -34.50 60.08 -27.00
C ASP A 931 -34.83 58.59 -26.80
N LYS A 932 -34.09 57.70 -27.47
CA LYS A 932 -34.25 56.24 -27.36
C LYS A 932 -33.25 55.57 -26.43
N LEU A 933 -32.27 56.30 -25.91
CA LEU A 933 -31.17 55.76 -25.11
C LEU A 933 -31.21 56.33 -23.69
N THR A 934 -31.18 55.46 -22.69
CA THR A 934 -30.99 55.83 -21.29
C THR A 934 -29.69 55.26 -20.78
N LEU A 935 -28.81 56.10 -20.23
CA LEU A 935 -27.58 55.69 -19.58
C LEU A 935 -27.76 55.73 -18.06
N ASN A 936 -27.30 54.71 -17.36
CA ASN A 936 -27.33 54.65 -15.90
C ASN A 936 -25.93 54.41 -15.32
N SER A 937 -25.69 54.99 -14.15
CA SER A 937 -24.51 54.68 -13.35
C SER A 937 -24.87 54.58 -11.88
N ASN A 938 -24.13 53.74 -11.16
CA ASN A 938 -24.35 53.48 -9.75
C ASN A 938 -23.03 53.40 -8.98
N LEU A 939 -23.03 53.94 -7.77
CA LEU A 939 -21.98 53.81 -6.78
C LEU A 939 -22.64 53.51 -5.44
N SER A 940 -22.25 52.42 -4.78
CA SER A 940 -22.76 52.10 -3.44
C SER A 940 -21.70 51.43 -2.58
N HIS A 941 -21.67 51.78 -1.29
CA HIS A 941 -20.79 51.18 -0.30
C HIS A 941 -21.62 50.45 0.76
N ALA A 942 -21.31 49.18 1.00
CA ALA A 942 -21.92 48.34 2.01
C ALA A 942 -20.95 48.09 3.17
N TYR A 943 -21.45 48.29 4.39
CA TYR A 943 -20.78 48.00 5.65
C TYR A 943 -21.53 46.91 6.44
N THR A 944 -20.85 45.80 6.74
CA THR A 944 -21.35 44.68 7.53
C THR A 944 -20.59 44.62 8.86
N PRO A 945 -21.15 45.09 9.99
CA PRO A 945 -20.40 45.28 11.24
C PRO A 945 -19.78 43.99 11.81
N LYS A 946 -20.52 42.89 11.72
CA LYS A 946 -20.10 41.56 12.18
C LYS A 946 -19.50 40.78 11.01
N ARG A 947 -18.23 40.39 11.13
CA ARG A 947 -17.64 39.42 10.18
C ARG A 947 -18.39 38.10 10.34
N ASN A 948 -19.02 37.67 9.26
CA ASN A 948 -19.62 36.35 9.23
C ASN A 948 -18.55 35.36 8.83
N ASN A 949 -18.03 34.65 9.84
CA ASN A 949 -17.30 33.42 9.58
C ASN A 949 -18.34 32.33 9.33
N PHE A 950 -18.32 31.74 8.13
CA PHE A 950 -19.26 30.66 7.79
C PHE A 950 -18.89 29.33 8.46
N GLY A 951 -18.07 29.38 9.51
CA GLY A 951 -17.61 28.23 10.25
C GLY A 951 -18.73 27.52 11.01
N PHE A 952 -18.49 26.25 11.32
CA PHE A 952 -19.47 25.40 11.98
C PHE A 952 -18.81 24.24 12.74
N GLU A 953 -19.54 23.72 13.72
CA GLU A 953 -19.21 22.49 14.42
C GLU A 953 -19.56 21.27 13.56
N ALA A 954 -18.68 20.29 13.59
CA ALA A 954 -18.85 19.02 12.90
C ALA A 954 -18.20 17.89 13.71
N LYS A 955 -18.25 16.69 13.15
CA LYS A 955 -17.46 15.53 13.56
C LYS A 955 -16.73 14.99 12.35
N PHE A 956 -15.58 14.35 12.59
CA PHE A 956 -15.04 13.44 11.58
C PHE A 956 -15.90 12.17 11.56
N THR A 957 -16.28 11.71 10.37
CA THR A 957 -17.09 10.51 10.18
C THR A 957 -16.31 9.31 10.72
N GLY A 958 -16.92 8.60 11.66
CA GLY A 958 -16.30 7.51 12.41
C GLY A 958 -15.81 7.90 13.81
N PHE A 959 -15.84 9.19 14.16
CA PHE A 959 -15.39 9.70 15.45
C PHE A 959 -16.44 10.57 16.11
N ASP A 960 -16.46 10.60 17.44
CA ASP A 960 -17.42 11.37 18.21
C ASP A 960 -16.93 12.76 18.63
N ASP A 961 -15.63 13.02 18.47
CA ASP A 961 -14.99 14.28 18.78
C ASP A 961 -15.60 15.45 18.00
N ILE A 962 -15.97 16.52 18.72
CA ILE A 962 -16.42 17.77 18.10
C ILE A 962 -15.20 18.48 17.53
N ILE A 963 -15.30 18.79 16.23
CA ILE A 963 -14.31 19.56 15.47
C ILE A 963 -14.92 20.87 14.97
N TYR A 964 -14.07 21.87 14.75
CA TYR A 964 -14.49 23.19 14.28
C TYR A 964 -13.92 23.44 12.89
N ILE A 965 -14.79 23.62 11.90
CA ILE A 965 -14.40 23.90 10.52
C ILE A 965 -14.55 25.38 10.26
N ASN A 966 -13.45 26.01 9.84
CA ASN A 966 -13.42 27.41 9.42
C ASN A 966 -13.19 27.52 7.90
N GLY A 967 -13.55 28.67 7.34
CA GLY A 967 -13.34 28.97 5.93
C GLY A 967 -13.20 30.47 5.71
N VAL A 968 -13.24 30.87 4.44
CA VAL A 968 -13.20 32.29 4.06
C VAL A 968 -14.35 33.06 4.74
N GLU A 969 -14.00 34.15 5.41
CA GLU A 969 -14.94 35.06 6.07
C GLU A 969 -15.42 36.13 5.08
N GLN A 970 -16.61 36.67 5.33
CA GLN A 970 -17.06 37.84 4.59
C GLN A 970 -16.36 39.11 5.09
N ASP A 971 -15.82 39.90 4.16
CA ASP A 971 -15.24 41.20 4.46
C ASP A 971 -16.31 42.21 4.91
N LYS A 972 -15.89 43.16 5.77
CA LYS A 972 -16.79 44.16 6.35
C LYS A 972 -17.22 45.24 5.36
N HIS A 973 -16.44 45.49 4.31
CA HIS A 973 -16.61 46.61 3.38
C HIS A 973 -16.63 46.11 1.94
N ILE A 974 -17.69 46.44 1.21
CA ILE A 974 -17.80 46.14 -0.22
C ILE A 974 -18.29 47.40 -0.93
N THR A 975 -17.54 47.87 -1.92
CA THR A 975 -17.97 48.97 -2.80
C THR A 975 -18.38 48.41 -4.14
N TRP A 976 -19.55 48.82 -4.65
CA TRP A 976 -20.05 48.51 -5.97
C TRP A 976 -19.99 49.75 -6.86
N LEU A 977 -19.53 49.56 -8.08
CA LEU A 977 -19.55 50.50 -9.19
C LEU A 977 -20.30 49.84 -10.33
N GLY A 978 -21.22 50.53 -10.97
CA GLY A 978 -21.88 49.96 -12.14
C GLY A 978 -22.33 50.98 -13.15
N PHE A 979 -22.46 50.49 -14.38
CA PHE A 979 -22.84 51.26 -15.55
C PHE A 979 -23.80 50.43 -16.37
N GLY A 980 -24.80 51.07 -16.96
CA GLY A 980 -25.76 50.41 -17.82
C GLY A 980 -26.30 51.33 -18.90
N ALA A 981 -26.86 50.70 -19.91
CA ALA A 981 -27.51 51.36 -21.03
C ALA A 981 -28.80 50.62 -21.37
N SER A 982 -29.87 51.36 -21.60
CA SER A 982 -31.15 50.84 -22.08
C SER A 982 -31.52 51.54 -23.38
N TYR A 983 -31.90 50.77 -24.41
CA TYR A 983 -32.30 51.28 -25.71
C TYR A 983 -33.74 50.85 -26.03
N SER A 984 -34.62 51.84 -26.21
CA SER A 984 -36.02 51.65 -26.59
C SER A 984 -36.14 51.54 -28.11
N PHE A 985 -36.44 50.34 -28.61
CA PHE A 985 -36.67 50.11 -30.04
C PHE A 985 -38.03 50.67 -30.47
N PHE A 986 -39.04 50.41 -29.64
CA PHE A 986 -40.41 50.91 -29.71
C PHE A 986 -40.80 51.46 -28.33
N GLU A 987 -41.94 52.15 -28.20
CA GLU A 987 -42.38 52.69 -26.90
C GLU A 987 -42.58 51.57 -25.85
N GLU A 988 -42.93 50.38 -26.31
CA GLU A 988 -43.25 49.21 -25.50
C GLU A 988 -42.01 48.34 -25.24
N PHE A 989 -41.03 48.28 -26.15
CA PHE A 989 -39.93 47.32 -26.05
C PHE A 989 -38.54 47.98 -25.92
N SER A 990 -37.83 47.62 -24.84
CA SER A 990 -36.45 48.07 -24.60
C SER A 990 -35.49 46.93 -24.29
N LEU A 991 -34.27 47.04 -24.81
CA LEU A 991 -33.15 46.16 -24.47
C LEU A 991 -32.21 46.89 -23.52
N GLN A 992 -31.79 46.22 -22.45
CA GLN A 992 -30.90 46.76 -21.42
C GLN A 992 -29.63 45.92 -21.28
N MET A 993 -28.50 46.58 -21.07
CA MET A 993 -27.25 45.95 -20.70
C MET A 993 -26.67 46.65 -19.46
N GLY A 994 -26.03 45.89 -18.59
CA GLY A 994 -25.40 46.39 -17.39
C GLY A 994 -24.10 45.68 -17.07
N TYR A 995 -23.15 46.43 -16.53
CA TYR A 995 -21.90 45.94 -15.97
C TYR A 995 -21.71 46.50 -14.57
N ASN A 996 -21.64 45.61 -13.58
CA ASN A 996 -21.41 45.93 -12.18
C ASN A 996 -20.10 45.28 -11.70
N LEU A 997 -19.23 46.09 -11.11
CA LEU A 997 -17.96 45.71 -10.51
C LEU A 997 -18.05 45.91 -9.00
N SER A 998 -17.60 44.93 -8.23
CA SER A 998 -17.37 45.11 -6.79
C SER A 998 -15.89 45.10 -6.45
N ILE A 999 -15.53 45.94 -5.49
CA ILE A 999 -14.19 46.11 -4.94
C ILE A 999 -14.24 45.81 -3.45
N ARG A 1000 -13.28 44.99 -3.00
CA ARG A 1000 -13.11 44.52 -1.62
C ARG A 1000 -11.64 44.63 -1.25
N ASN A 1001 -11.33 45.31 -0.16
CA ASN A 1001 -9.95 45.58 0.30
C ASN A 1001 -9.02 46.10 -0.82
N GLY A 1002 -9.53 47.03 -1.65
CA GLY A 1002 -8.78 47.62 -2.77
C GLY A 1002 -8.54 46.69 -3.96
N LYS A 1003 -9.12 45.48 -3.97
CA LYS A 1003 -9.01 44.51 -5.07
C LYS A 1003 -10.38 44.20 -5.64
N LYS A 1004 -10.38 43.86 -6.92
CA LYS A 1004 -11.57 43.40 -7.65
C LYS A 1004 -12.12 42.09 -7.06
N ASP A 1005 -13.40 42.09 -6.70
CA ASP A 1005 -14.09 40.99 -6.02
C ASP A 1005 -15.01 40.22 -6.98
N ASN A 1006 -16.03 40.89 -7.54
CA ASN A 1006 -16.97 40.32 -8.49
C ASN A 1006 -17.10 41.18 -9.76
N ASP A 1007 -17.22 40.51 -10.91
CA ASP A 1007 -17.71 41.02 -12.18
C ASP A 1007 -19.12 40.52 -12.43
N VAL A 1008 -20.06 41.41 -12.69
CA VAL A 1008 -21.43 41.06 -13.02
C VAL A 1008 -21.80 41.71 -14.34
N PHE A 1009 -22.20 40.90 -15.31
CA PHE A 1009 -22.77 41.35 -16.56
C PHE A 1009 -24.22 40.89 -16.66
N ASN A 1010 -25.12 41.78 -17.01
CA ASN A 1010 -26.51 41.43 -17.31
C ASN A 1010 -26.94 41.97 -18.67
N LEU A 1011 -27.73 41.17 -19.38
CA LEU A 1011 -28.42 41.55 -20.60
C LEU A 1011 -29.89 41.23 -20.40
N GLY A 1012 -30.75 42.22 -20.57
CA GLY A 1012 -32.17 42.06 -20.35
C GLY A 1012 -33.02 42.70 -21.42
N ALA A 1013 -34.29 42.33 -21.43
CA ALA A 1013 -35.32 42.92 -22.25
C ALA A 1013 -36.54 43.21 -21.39
N SER A 1014 -37.23 44.31 -21.67
CA SER A 1014 -38.52 44.61 -21.04
C SER A 1014 -39.56 45.04 -22.06
N TYR A 1015 -40.79 44.60 -21.82
CA TYR A 1015 -41.97 44.95 -22.59
C TYR A 1015 -42.97 45.66 -21.68
N ARG A 1016 -43.37 46.88 -22.04
CA ARG A 1016 -44.29 47.76 -21.31
C ARG A 1016 -45.67 47.73 -21.96
N PHE A 1017 -46.73 47.67 -21.16
CA PHE A 1017 -48.13 47.70 -21.59
C PHE A 1017 -48.93 48.80 -20.88
#